data_AF-A0A954N8H5-F1
#
_entry.id   AF-A0A954N8H5-F1
#
_cell.length_a   1.000
_cell.length_b   1.000
_cell.length_c   1.000
_cell.angle_alpha   90.00
_cell.angle_beta   90.00
_cell.angle_gamma   90.00
#
_symmetry.space_group_name_H-M   'P 1'
#
loop_
_entity.id
_entity.type
_entity.pdbx_description
1 polymer ?
#
loop_
_entity_poly.entity_id
_entity_poly.type
_entity_poly.pdbx_seq_one_letter_code
_entity_poly.pdbx_strand_id
1 'polypeptide(L)'
;MDFFANQDTARRKTKWLVVYFAVAVVLIVVSLYFVAVLAMQAVAAKTHAADGAVPPLHWWHPELCAAVTVITLAVIILGSLYKTLELRRGGEAVAVMLGGRRLNRANATASQQRLLNIVEEMAIASGTPVPPVFLLDREDGINAFAAGYTLDDAVIGVNRGTVEYLSRDELQGVIAHEFSHILNGDMRLNIRLIGLLHGILLIAIIGYYILRSGAYSGSSRRDEGGAGIAILGVGVGAIVIGSVGLFFGRLIKAAVSRQREFLADASAVQFTRNPDGIAGALKKIGGLVYGSKMKSPEAEQASHMFFGSCRQAFIGLLATHPPLAERIRRIDPRFDGRYPAVKPLATAEVVESEAAGQPRDRGFGAFPFPRPLPIPGMEAAGRAIPLDPALVLASVGLVNQQRVDQSARWLDGLPAPLRAALDEPFSTRAIVFAMLLDARESVRDEQLATVAQREGAPTRRETERLVAVVHAAGEEARLPLIEIAQATLRELSRDQFQSFRATVDELVRADQRLDLREFVLQRLLIGALEKHFYPPKRLATQYHSLRGVVAETALLLSALSYVGASDQQQARRALDQAAAPLRERGIDLELLPQDACRLTHIGQALDKLALLAAPLKKRLVSSAAMAVATDGLVTPSEAELFRTIAAALEVPVPPITIGAIEAGTPT
;
A
#
# COMPACT_ATOMS: atom_id res chain seq x y z
N MET A 1 -5.37 1.71 19.29
CA MET A 1 -6.70 1.83 18.65
C MET A 1 -7.04 0.52 17.97
N ASP A 2 -8.26 0.00 18.14
CA ASP A 2 -8.65 -1.32 17.63
C ASP A 2 -9.10 -1.27 16.16
N PHE A 3 -8.22 -1.74 15.27
CA PHE A 3 -8.43 -1.90 13.83
C PHE A 3 -9.72 -2.67 13.45
N PHE A 4 -10.25 -3.52 14.34
CA PHE A 4 -11.37 -4.40 14.03
C PHE A 4 -12.76 -3.79 14.31
N ALA A 5 -12.87 -2.89 15.29
CA ALA A 5 -14.04 -2.02 15.41
C ALA A 5 -14.29 -1.22 14.10
N ASN A 6 -13.20 -0.86 13.41
CA ASN A 6 -13.26 -0.20 12.11
C ASN A 6 -13.66 -1.15 10.96
N GLN A 7 -13.34 -2.45 11.02
CA GLN A 7 -13.78 -3.43 10.01
C GLN A 7 -15.28 -3.74 10.09
N ASP A 8 -15.85 -3.87 11.29
CA ASP A 8 -17.29 -4.05 11.45
C ASP A 8 -18.06 -2.78 11.08
N THR A 9 -17.49 -1.60 11.38
CA THR A 9 -17.99 -0.32 10.88
C THR A 9 -17.91 -0.25 9.34
N ALA A 10 -16.82 -0.75 8.73
CA ALA A 10 -16.65 -0.80 7.28
C ALA A 10 -17.67 -1.74 6.61
N ARG A 11 -17.98 -2.90 7.21
CA ARG A 11 -19.04 -3.81 6.73
C ARG A 11 -20.42 -3.15 6.77
N ARG A 12 -20.76 -2.46 7.87
CA ARG A 12 -22.03 -1.71 7.98
C ARG A 12 -22.12 -0.59 6.93
N LYS A 13 -21.04 0.15 6.70
CA LYS A 13 -20.96 1.20 5.68
C LYS A 13 -20.99 0.66 4.24
N THR A 14 -20.51 -0.57 4.02
CA THR A 14 -20.57 -1.23 2.71
C THR A 14 -22.01 -1.57 2.31
N LYS A 15 -22.91 -1.86 3.27
CA LYS A 15 -24.35 -2.01 2.97
C LYS A 15 -24.96 -0.70 2.46
N TRP A 16 -24.65 0.42 3.10
CA TRP A 16 -25.11 1.75 2.67
C TRP A 16 -24.57 2.16 1.30
N LEU A 17 -23.33 1.78 0.96
CA LEU A 17 -22.78 1.99 -0.38
C LEU A 17 -23.62 1.33 -1.47
N VAL A 18 -24.02 0.07 -1.25
CA VAL A 18 -24.87 -0.66 -2.20
C VAL A 18 -26.22 0.02 -2.37
N VAL A 19 -26.80 0.50 -1.27
CA VAL A 19 -28.06 1.28 -1.31
C VAL A 19 -27.89 2.56 -2.14
N TYR A 20 -26.87 3.38 -1.87
CA TYR A 20 -26.63 4.60 -2.64
C TYR A 20 -26.38 4.32 -4.12
N PHE A 21 -25.65 3.25 -4.44
CA PHE A 21 -25.44 2.84 -5.82
C PHE A 21 -26.76 2.44 -6.50
N ALA A 22 -27.59 1.63 -5.84
CA ALA A 22 -28.89 1.22 -6.37
C ALA A 22 -29.81 2.43 -6.62
N VAL A 23 -29.87 3.37 -5.67
CA VAL A 23 -30.62 4.62 -5.83
C VAL A 23 -30.09 5.45 -7.01
N ALA A 24 -28.77 5.56 -7.16
CA ALA A 24 -28.16 6.26 -8.29
C ALA A 24 -28.58 5.65 -9.63
N VAL A 25 -28.52 4.32 -9.75
CA VAL A 25 -28.93 3.60 -10.96
C VAL A 25 -30.40 3.84 -11.28
N VAL A 26 -31.28 3.76 -10.28
CA VAL A 26 -32.72 4.04 -10.46
C VAL A 26 -32.94 5.46 -10.96
N LEU A 27 -32.30 6.46 -10.37
CA LEU A 27 -32.44 7.85 -10.79
C LEU A 27 -31.88 8.10 -12.20
N ILE A 28 -30.79 7.43 -12.58
CA ILE A 28 -30.24 7.49 -13.94
C ILE A 28 -31.23 6.89 -14.94
N VAL A 29 -31.82 5.73 -14.63
CA VAL A 29 -32.83 5.08 -15.49
C VAL A 29 -34.06 5.98 -15.65
N VAL A 30 -34.58 6.55 -14.56
CA VAL A 30 -35.72 7.48 -14.59
C VAL A 30 -35.38 8.72 -15.42
N SER A 31 -34.18 9.29 -15.25
CA SER A 31 -33.74 10.46 -16.00
C SER A 31 -33.61 10.14 -17.50
N LEU A 32 -32.99 9.02 -17.86
CA LEU A 32 -32.87 8.57 -19.25
C LEU A 32 -34.23 8.30 -19.89
N TYR A 33 -35.17 7.72 -19.14
CA TYR A 33 -36.53 7.49 -19.61
C TYR A 33 -37.23 8.81 -19.94
N PHE A 34 -37.16 9.80 -19.05
CA PHE A 34 -37.76 11.11 -19.27
C PHE A 34 -37.16 11.81 -20.50
N VAL A 35 -35.84 11.73 -20.67
CA VAL A 35 -35.15 12.27 -21.85
C VAL A 35 -35.58 11.57 -23.13
N ALA A 36 -35.74 10.24 -23.10
CA ALA A 36 -36.22 9.48 -24.25
C ALA A 36 -37.66 9.83 -24.64
N VAL A 37 -38.55 10.02 -23.65
CA VAL A 37 -39.93 10.47 -23.88
C VAL A 37 -39.96 11.87 -24.49
N LEU A 38 -39.18 12.82 -23.96
CA LEU A 38 -39.08 14.16 -24.53
C LEU A 38 -38.51 14.16 -25.96
N ALA A 39 -37.49 13.33 -26.23
CA ALA A 39 -36.92 13.18 -27.56
C ALA A 39 -37.95 12.60 -28.55
N MET A 40 -38.70 11.58 -28.15
CA MET A 40 -39.77 10.99 -28.96
C MET A 40 -40.87 12.02 -29.27
N GLN A 41 -41.26 12.83 -28.28
CA GLN A 41 -42.24 13.90 -28.46
C GLN A 41 -41.72 15.00 -29.40
N ALA A 42 -40.45 15.39 -29.27
CA ALA A 42 -39.86 16.38 -30.17
C ALA A 42 -39.83 15.89 -31.63
N VAL A 43 -39.61 14.59 -31.84
CA VAL A 43 -39.69 13.96 -33.17
C VAL A 43 -41.14 13.91 -33.66
N ALA A 44 -42.09 13.48 -32.83
CA ALA A 44 -43.51 13.43 -33.17
C ALA A 44 -44.08 14.83 -33.51
N ALA A 45 -43.68 15.86 -32.76
CA ALA A 45 -44.06 17.24 -33.04
C ALA A 45 -43.52 17.73 -34.39
N LYS A 46 -42.32 17.27 -34.82
CA LYS A 46 -41.79 17.56 -36.16
C LYS A 46 -42.57 16.86 -37.27
N THR A 47 -42.94 15.60 -37.09
CA THR A 47 -43.67 14.84 -38.11
C THR A 47 -45.11 15.34 -38.29
N HIS A 48 -45.76 15.82 -37.22
CA HIS A 48 -47.13 16.34 -37.25
C HIS A 48 -47.25 17.86 -37.39
N ALA A 49 -46.12 18.58 -37.49
CA ALA A 49 -46.10 20.02 -37.71
C ALA A 49 -46.83 20.44 -39.01
N ALA A 50 -46.88 19.55 -40.01
CA ALA A 50 -47.60 19.78 -41.27
C ALA A 50 -49.14 19.69 -41.14
N ASP A 51 -49.66 18.97 -40.14
CA ASP A 51 -51.09 18.67 -39.98
C ASP A 51 -51.77 19.53 -38.89
N GLY A 52 -51.04 20.41 -38.20
CA GLY A 52 -51.57 21.31 -37.16
C GLY A 52 -52.05 20.62 -35.88
N ALA A 53 -51.93 19.29 -35.78
CA ALA A 53 -52.32 18.51 -34.62
C ALA A 53 -51.17 18.38 -33.62
N VAL A 54 -51.36 18.86 -32.39
CA VAL A 54 -50.43 18.60 -31.27
C VAL A 54 -50.80 17.23 -30.68
N PRO A 55 -49.97 16.18 -30.83
CA PRO A 55 -50.29 14.88 -30.26
C PRO A 55 -50.45 14.96 -28.73
N PRO A 56 -51.41 14.23 -28.12
CA PRO A 56 -51.62 14.27 -26.69
C PRO A 56 -50.40 13.73 -25.94
N LEU A 57 -50.07 14.40 -24.83
CA LEU A 57 -48.89 14.13 -24.04
C LEU A 57 -49.05 12.83 -23.26
N HIS A 58 -48.46 11.75 -23.75
CA HIS A 58 -48.44 10.46 -23.06
C HIS A 58 -47.08 10.26 -22.37
N TRP A 59 -47.09 10.21 -21.04
CA TRP A 59 -45.87 10.08 -20.24
C TRP A 59 -45.48 8.64 -19.94
N TRP A 60 -46.37 7.68 -20.17
CA TRP A 60 -46.17 6.28 -19.80
C TRP A 60 -46.13 5.37 -21.02
N HIS A 61 -44.95 4.81 -21.29
CA HIS A 61 -44.67 3.89 -22.39
C HIS A 61 -43.93 2.68 -21.82
N PRO A 62 -44.64 1.58 -21.51
CA PRO A 62 -44.05 0.44 -20.78
C PRO A 62 -42.93 -0.23 -21.57
N GLU A 63 -43.06 -0.35 -22.90
CA GLU A 63 -42.02 -0.92 -23.77
C GLU A 63 -40.76 -0.07 -23.80
N LEU A 64 -40.89 1.26 -23.91
CA LEU A 64 -39.77 2.19 -23.87
C LEU A 64 -39.10 2.19 -22.49
N CYS A 65 -39.88 2.16 -21.41
CA CYS A 65 -39.36 2.08 -20.05
C CYS A 65 -38.55 0.79 -19.84
N ALA A 66 -39.06 -0.35 -20.32
CA ALA A 66 -38.36 -1.62 -20.25
C ALA A 66 -37.05 -1.59 -21.08
N ALA A 67 -37.11 -1.09 -22.31
CA ALA A 67 -35.94 -0.98 -23.19
C ALA A 67 -34.85 -0.07 -22.59
N VAL A 68 -35.20 1.13 -22.14
CA VAL A 68 -34.27 2.07 -21.49
C VAL A 68 -33.64 1.44 -20.25
N THR A 69 -34.44 0.77 -19.42
CA THR A 69 -33.95 0.08 -18.22
C THR A 69 -32.93 -1.00 -18.56
N VAL A 70 -33.26 -1.90 -19.49
CA VAL A 70 -32.38 -3.01 -19.88
C VAL A 70 -31.07 -2.50 -20.48
N ILE A 71 -31.15 -1.53 -21.41
CA ILE A 71 -29.96 -0.95 -22.05
C ILE A 71 -29.08 -0.25 -21.02
N THR A 72 -29.67 0.57 -20.14
CA THR A 72 -28.93 1.31 -19.12
C THR A 72 -28.24 0.37 -18.15
N LEU A 73 -28.95 -0.65 -17.65
CA LEU A 73 -28.38 -1.67 -16.76
C LEU A 73 -27.26 -2.44 -17.47
N ALA A 74 -27.45 -2.82 -18.74
CA ALA A 74 -26.41 -3.51 -19.51
C ALA A 74 -25.15 -2.65 -19.63
N VAL A 75 -25.26 -1.37 -19.97
CA VAL A 75 -24.11 -0.46 -20.08
C VAL A 75 -23.41 -0.28 -18.73
N ILE A 76 -24.16 -0.08 -17.64
CA ILE A 76 -23.59 0.08 -16.30
C ILE A 76 -22.89 -1.21 -15.85
N ILE A 77 -23.53 -2.37 -16.02
CA ILE A 77 -22.96 -3.67 -15.62
C ILE A 77 -21.73 -3.99 -16.45
N LEU A 78 -21.80 -3.88 -17.78
CA LEU A 78 -20.70 -4.19 -18.68
C LEU A 78 -19.54 -3.20 -18.47
N GLY A 79 -19.81 -1.91 -18.33
CA GLY A 79 -18.79 -0.90 -18.02
C GLY A 79 -18.11 -1.15 -16.68
N SER A 80 -18.89 -1.46 -15.63
CA SER A 80 -18.33 -1.77 -14.31
C SER A 80 -17.52 -3.07 -14.34
N LEU A 81 -17.99 -4.08 -15.05
CA LEU A 81 -17.30 -5.36 -15.21
C LEU A 81 -16.00 -5.19 -15.98
N TYR A 82 -16.05 -4.50 -17.12
CA TYR A 82 -14.88 -4.16 -17.92
C TYR A 82 -13.81 -3.49 -17.06
N LYS A 83 -14.20 -2.44 -16.32
CA LYS A 83 -13.23 -1.72 -15.48
C LYS A 83 -12.71 -2.56 -14.32
N THR A 84 -13.57 -3.37 -13.70
CA THR A 84 -13.17 -4.30 -12.65
C THR A 84 -12.16 -5.33 -13.16
N LEU A 85 -12.34 -5.85 -14.39
CA LEU A 85 -11.42 -6.78 -15.03
C LEU A 85 -10.09 -6.13 -15.38
N GLU A 86 -10.10 -4.89 -15.86
CA GLU A 86 -8.88 -4.12 -16.14
C GLU A 86 -8.06 -3.89 -14.86
N LEU A 87 -8.73 -3.47 -13.78
CA LEU A 87 -8.09 -3.16 -12.51
C LEU A 87 -7.61 -4.40 -11.74
N ARG A 88 -8.08 -5.61 -12.08
CA ARG A 88 -7.63 -6.87 -11.44
C ARG A 88 -6.14 -7.14 -11.53
N ARG A 89 -5.44 -6.48 -12.47
CA ARG A 89 -3.99 -6.57 -12.69
C ARG A 89 -3.15 -5.99 -11.54
N GLY A 90 -3.76 -5.30 -10.56
CA GLY A 90 -3.09 -4.84 -9.33
C GLY A 90 -2.91 -3.33 -9.24
N GLY A 91 -2.14 -2.86 -8.26
CA GLY A 91 -1.88 -1.44 -8.04
C GLY A 91 -1.20 -0.75 -9.23
N GLU A 92 -0.23 -1.42 -9.86
CA GLU A 92 0.50 -0.89 -11.02
C GLU A 92 -0.42 -0.54 -12.19
N ALA A 93 -1.46 -1.33 -12.43
CA ALA A 93 -2.45 -1.05 -13.47
C ALA A 93 -3.20 0.27 -13.22
N VAL A 94 -3.47 0.60 -11.95
CA VAL A 94 -4.07 1.89 -11.56
C VAL A 94 -3.09 3.03 -11.84
N ALA A 95 -1.82 2.88 -11.45
CA ALA A 95 -0.82 3.91 -11.63
C ALA A 95 -0.55 4.23 -13.11
N VAL A 96 -0.39 3.19 -13.94
CA VAL A 96 -0.19 3.33 -15.39
C VAL A 96 -1.43 3.93 -16.07
N MET A 97 -2.64 3.52 -15.67
CA MET A 97 -3.88 4.09 -16.17
C MET A 97 -3.99 5.60 -15.90
N LEU A 98 -3.46 6.08 -14.77
CA LEU A 98 -3.42 7.50 -14.45
C LEU A 98 -2.30 8.26 -15.19
N GLY A 99 -1.47 7.56 -15.97
CA GLY A 99 -0.34 8.11 -16.71
C GLY A 99 0.93 8.21 -15.88
N GLY A 100 1.05 7.44 -14.79
CA GLY A 100 2.24 7.39 -13.96
C GLY A 100 3.39 6.68 -14.65
N ARG A 101 4.60 7.24 -14.52
CA ARG A 101 5.86 6.61 -14.93
C ARG A 101 6.57 6.06 -13.69
N ARG A 102 7.00 4.80 -13.74
CA ARG A 102 7.75 4.19 -12.63
C ARG A 102 9.09 4.91 -12.43
N LEU A 103 9.40 5.23 -11.17
CA LEU A 103 10.70 5.77 -10.78
C LEU A 103 11.67 4.62 -10.52
N ASN A 104 12.91 4.78 -11.01
CA ASN A 104 14.03 3.88 -10.77
C ASN A 104 15.14 4.68 -10.10
N ARG A 105 15.80 4.10 -9.09
CA ARG A 105 16.88 4.77 -8.33
C ARG A 105 18.02 5.26 -9.23
N ALA A 106 18.46 4.41 -10.16
CA ALA A 106 19.60 4.69 -11.03
C ALA A 106 19.49 6.00 -11.85
N ASN A 107 18.27 6.42 -12.20
CA ASN A 107 18.02 7.60 -13.03
C ASN A 107 17.21 8.68 -12.31
N ALA A 108 17.10 8.59 -10.98
CA ALA A 108 16.32 9.53 -10.19
C ALA A 108 17.08 10.84 -9.97
N THR A 109 16.40 11.97 -10.17
CA THR A 109 16.87 13.29 -9.70
C THR A 109 16.92 13.35 -8.17
N ALA A 110 17.63 14.30 -7.57
CA ALA A 110 17.74 14.43 -6.11
C ALA A 110 16.38 14.44 -5.40
N SER A 111 15.40 15.17 -5.93
CA SER A 111 14.05 15.23 -5.35
C SER A 111 13.28 13.90 -5.47
N GLN A 112 13.51 13.15 -6.56
CA GLN A 112 12.96 11.80 -6.74
C GLN A 112 13.66 10.76 -5.84
N GLN A 113 14.98 10.87 -5.63
CA GLN A 113 15.72 10.03 -4.69
C GLN A 113 15.22 10.26 -3.27
N ARG A 114 15.01 11.52 -2.87
CA ARG A 114 14.40 11.86 -1.57
C ARG A 114 13.04 11.18 -1.36
N LEU A 115 12.19 11.17 -2.37
CA LEU A 115 10.91 10.46 -2.32
C LEU A 115 11.09 8.95 -2.14
N LEU A 116 11.98 8.33 -2.93
CA LEU A 116 12.26 6.89 -2.83
C LEU A 116 12.78 6.52 -1.45
N ASN A 117 13.71 7.31 -0.89
CA ASN A 117 14.25 7.11 0.45
C ASN A 117 13.14 7.20 1.51
N ILE A 118 12.28 8.21 1.45
CA ILE A 118 11.14 8.35 2.38
C ILE A 118 10.20 7.14 2.29
N VAL A 119 9.90 6.65 1.08
CA VAL A 119 9.03 5.48 0.89
C VAL A 119 9.66 4.22 1.49
N GLU A 120 10.96 4.03 1.31
CA GLU A 120 11.71 2.92 1.91
C GLU A 120 11.75 2.99 3.43
N GLU A 121 12.06 4.17 4.00
CA GLU A 121 12.02 4.43 5.44
C GLU A 121 10.66 4.02 6.03
N MET A 122 9.55 4.44 5.38
CA MET A 122 8.20 4.10 5.83
C MET A 122 7.88 2.60 5.65
N ALA A 123 8.36 1.97 4.60
CA ALA A 123 8.17 0.54 4.35
C ALA A 123 8.87 -0.32 5.42
N ILE A 124 10.14 -0.03 5.70
CA ILE A 124 10.92 -0.70 6.75
C ILE A 124 10.26 -0.49 8.10
N ALA A 125 9.93 0.75 8.44
CA ALA A 125 9.37 1.07 9.76
C ALA A 125 7.95 0.51 9.96
N SER A 126 7.21 0.25 8.88
CA SER A 126 5.90 -0.43 8.91
C SER A 126 5.98 -1.95 8.80
N GLY A 127 7.15 -2.50 8.46
CA GLY A 127 7.32 -3.93 8.16
C GLY A 127 6.52 -4.38 6.95
N THR A 128 6.37 -3.50 5.96
CA THR A 128 5.71 -3.83 4.69
C THR A 128 6.74 -3.89 3.56
N PRO A 129 6.49 -4.66 2.49
CA PRO A 129 7.36 -4.63 1.33
C PRO A 129 7.39 -3.24 0.70
N VAL A 130 8.55 -2.76 0.27
CA VAL A 130 8.71 -1.44 -0.36
C VAL A 130 7.83 -1.34 -1.61
N PRO A 131 6.80 -0.47 -1.64
CA PRO A 131 5.91 -0.37 -2.80
C PRO A 131 6.62 0.37 -3.94
N PRO A 132 6.47 -0.07 -5.21
CA PRO A 132 6.96 0.70 -6.35
C PRO A 132 6.35 2.10 -6.40
N VAL A 133 7.17 3.09 -6.76
CA VAL A 133 6.76 4.50 -6.81
C VAL A 133 6.59 4.97 -8.25
N PHE A 134 5.46 5.62 -8.53
CA PHE A 134 5.11 6.18 -9.83
C PHE A 134 4.99 7.70 -9.75
N LEU A 135 5.58 8.40 -10.71
CA LEU A 135 5.48 9.85 -10.86
C LEU A 135 4.51 10.21 -11.99
N LEU A 136 3.52 11.06 -11.69
CA LEU A 136 2.61 11.63 -12.66
C LEU A 136 3.20 12.97 -13.14
N ASP A 137 4.02 12.90 -14.18
CA ASP A 137 4.82 14.03 -14.69
C ASP A 137 3.97 15.24 -15.17
N ARG A 138 2.71 15.00 -15.56
CA ARG A 138 1.82 16.01 -16.18
C ARG A 138 0.89 16.74 -15.19
N GLU A 139 1.05 16.50 -13.89
CA GLU A 139 0.15 17.04 -12.86
C GLU A 139 0.92 17.96 -11.90
N ASP A 140 0.57 19.25 -11.90
CA ASP A 140 1.26 20.28 -11.11
C ASP A 140 0.72 20.44 -9.68
N GLY A 141 -0.44 19.83 -9.41
CA GLY A 141 -1.01 19.83 -8.07
C GLY A 141 -0.26 18.89 -7.11
N ILE A 142 -0.30 19.21 -5.82
CA ILE A 142 0.19 18.30 -4.76
C ILE A 142 -0.88 17.22 -4.53
N ASN A 143 -0.54 15.98 -4.87
CA ASN A 143 -1.37 14.81 -4.61
C ASN A 143 -0.53 13.52 -4.53
N ALA A 144 -1.02 12.55 -3.76
CA ALA A 144 -0.47 11.21 -3.66
C ALA A 144 -1.61 10.19 -3.56
N PHE A 145 -1.33 8.93 -3.88
CA PHE A 145 -2.27 7.84 -3.67
C PHE A 145 -1.56 6.51 -3.49
N ALA A 146 -2.15 5.63 -2.69
CA ALA A 146 -1.83 4.21 -2.65
C ALA A 146 -2.87 3.36 -3.41
N ALA A 147 -2.41 2.40 -4.20
CA ALA A 147 -3.27 1.47 -4.94
C ALA A 147 -2.74 0.03 -4.87
N GLY A 148 -3.64 -0.94 -4.68
CA GLY A 148 -3.32 -2.37 -4.55
C GLY A 148 -4.52 -3.15 -3.98
N TYR A 149 -4.51 -4.47 -4.12
CA TYR A 149 -5.47 -5.37 -3.45
C TYR A 149 -4.89 -6.02 -2.19
N THR A 150 -3.58 -6.18 -2.13
CA THR A 150 -2.77 -6.72 -1.03
C THR A 150 -1.58 -5.79 -0.75
N LEU A 151 -0.75 -6.14 0.23
CA LEU A 151 0.51 -5.41 0.48
C LEU A 151 1.54 -5.67 -0.62
N ASP A 152 1.50 -6.86 -1.24
CA ASP A 152 2.48 -7.28 -2.24
C ASP A 152 2.29 -6.62 -3.62
N ASP A 153 1.06 -6.21 -3.96
CA ASP A 153 0.75 -5.49 -5.21
C ASP A 153 0.49 -3.98 -4.99
N ALA A 154 0.87 -3.47 -3.82
CA ALA A 154 0.72 -2.07 -3.46
C ALA A 154 1.72 -1.19 -4.25
N VAL A 155 1.24 -0.06 -4.74
CA VAL A 155 2.05 0.98 -5.38
C VAL A 155 1.71 2.34 -4.78
N ILE A 156 2.69 3.25 -4.82
CA ILE A 156 2.50 4.66 -4.46
C ILE A 156 2.62 5.50 -5.72
N GLY A 157 1.60 6.29 -6.02
CA GLY A 157 1.64 7.30 -7.06
C GLY A 157 1.73 8.69 -6.46
N VAL A 158 2.59 9.54 -7.00
CA VAL A 158 2.68 10.96 -6.62
C VAL A 158 2.68 11.85 -7.86
N ASN A 159 2.15 13.05 -7.72
CA ASN A 159 2.23 14.07 -8.76
C ASN A 159 3.57 14.80 -8.73
N ARG A 160 3.93 15.44 -9.86
CA ARG A 160 5.11 16.30 -9.96
C ARG A 160 5.13 17.38 -8.86
N GLY A 161 4.01 18.05 -8.65
CA GLY A 161 3.90 19.08 -7.60
C GLY A 161 4.23 18.57 -6.20
N THR A 162 3.90 17.32 -5.87
CA THR A 162 4.20 16.74 -4.56
C THR A 162 5.71 16.68 -4.28
N VAL A 163 6.49 16.38 -5.31
CA VAL A 163 7.95 16.25 -5.20
C VAL A 163 8.64 17.62 -5.20
N GLU A 164 8.08 18.60 -5.93
CA GLU A 164 8.67 19.93 -6.12
C GLU A 164 8.29 20.95 -5.04
N TYR A 165 7.09 20.86 -4.44
CA TYR A 165 6.60 21.85 -3.47
C TYR A 165 6.78 21.46 -2.01
N LEU A 166 6.87 20.16 -1.70
CA LEU A 166 6.90 19.68 -0.31
C LEU A 166 8.33 19.53 0.19
N SER A 167 8.58 20.02 1.42
CA SER A 167 9.83 19.74 2.14
C SER A 167 9.95 18.25 2.47
N ARG A 168 11.11 17.82 2.95
CA ARG A 168 11.31 16.42 3.35
C ARG A 168 10.26 15.97 4.38
N ASP A 169 10.03 16.78 5.41
CA ASP A 169 9.08 16.48 6.50
C ASP A 169 7.63 16.47 6.02
N GLU A 170 7.26 17.41 5.15
CA GLU A 170 5.92 17.47 4.56
C GLU A 170 5.67 16.27 3.63
N LEU A 171 6.67 15.91 2.82
CA LEU A 171 6.62 14.75 1.95
C LEU A 171 6.53 13.46 2.78
N GLN A 172 7.32 13.33 3.85
CA GLN A 172 7.24 12.21 4.78
C GLN A 172 5.87 12.11 5.46
N GLY A 173 5.26 13.24 5.84
CA GLY A 173 3.89 13.29 6.34
C GLY A 173 2.85 12.78 5.34
N VAL A 174 2.94 13.19 4.07
CA VAL A 174 2.05 12.71 2.99
C VAL A 174 2.25 11.23 2.71
N ILE A 175 3.50 10.75 2.63
CA ILE A 175 3.77 9.33 2.42
C ILE A 175 3.30 8.50 3.62
N ALA A 176 3.50 8.96 4.85
CA ALA A 176 2.98 8.29 6.04
C ALA A 176 1.44 8.17 6.04
N HIS A 177 0.74 9.20 5.54
CA HIS A 177 -0.71 9.14 5.32
C HIS A 177 -1.08 8.03 4.32
N GLU A 178 -0.37 7.91 3.20
CA GLU A 178 -0.60 6.84 2.22
C GLU A 178 -0.28 5.44 2.78
N PHE A 179 0.78 5.30 3.58
CA PHE A 179 1.09 4.05 4.27
C PHE A 179 0.00 3.63 5.26
N SER A 180 -0.67 4.59 5.91
CA SER A 180 -1.85 4.29 6.73
C SER A 180 -2.96 3.63 5.88
N HIS A 181 -3.17 4.08 4.64
CA HIS A 181 -4.14 3.43 3.74
C HIS A 181 -3.69 2.04 3.28
N ILE A 182 -2.39 1.83 3.07
CA ILE A 182 -1.81 0.51 2.76
C ILE A 182 -2.09 -0.47 3.91
N LEU A 183 -1.68 -0.10 5.12
CA LEU A 183 -1.78 -0.92 6.33
C LEU A 183 -3.24 -1.19 6.74
N ASN A 184 -4.12 -0.21 6.54
CA ASN A 184 -5.53 -0.37 6.85
C ASN A 184 -6.31 -1.17 5.78
N GLY A 185 -5.68 -1.51 4.65
CA GLY A 185 -6.31 -2.25 3.56
C GLY A 185 -7.28 -1.40 2.75
N ASP A 186 -7.07 -0.09 2.73
CA ASP A 186 -8.01 0.87 2.14
C ASP A 186 -8.00 0.86 0.62
N MET A 187 -6.84 0.53 0.06
CA MET A 187 -6.61 0.42 -1.37
C MET A 187 -7.61 -0.53 -2.05
N ARG A 188 -7.88 -1.70 -1.45
CA ARG A 188 -8.80 -2.71 -2.01
C ARG A 188 -10.22 -2.17 -2.13
N LEU A 189 -10.68 -1.42 -1.14
CA LEU A 189 -12.00 -0.80 -1.17
C LEU A 189 -12.05 0.28 -2.26
N ASN A 190 -11.02 1.11 -2.34
CA ASN A 190 -10.92 2.18 -3.33
C ASN A 190 -10.94 1.62 -4.75
N ILE A 191 -10.16 0.58 -5.05
CA ILE A 191 -10.16 -0.05 -6.39
C ILE A 191 -11.54 -0.65 -6.73
N ARG A 192 -12.22 -1.30 -5.78
CA ARG A 192 -13.58 -1.82 -5.99
C ARG A 192 -14.59 -0.71 -6.28
N LEU A 193 -14.48 0.41 -5.57
CA LEU A 193 -15.32 1.57 -5.80
C LEU A 193 -15.07 2.18 -7.18
N ILE A 194 -13.82 2.28 -7.62
CA ILE A 194 -13.48 2.76 -8.97
C ILE A 194 -14.14 1.85 -10.02
N GLY A 195 -14.02 0.53 -9.87
CA GLY A 195 -14.63 -0.44 -10.78
C GLY A 195 -16.16 -0.30 -10.84
N LEU A 196 -16.83 -0.20 -9.69
CA LEU A 196 -18.28 -0.06 -9.60
C LEU A 196 -18.79 1.27 -10.16
N LEU A 197 -18.12 2.38 -9.81
CA LEU A 197 -18.54 3.73 -10.22
C LEU A 197 -18.27 3.99 -11.71
N HIS A 198 -17.36 3.25 -12.33
CA HIS A 198 -17.06 3.39 -13.76
C HIS A 198 -18.29 3.16 -14.64
N GLY A 199 -19.16 2.18 -14.31
CA GLY A 199 -20.37 1.94 -15.11
C GLY A 199 -21.32 3.13 -15.13
N ILE A 200 -21.50 3.81 -13.98
CA ILE A 200 -22.29 5.04 -13.88
C ILE A 200 -21.63 6.18 -14.66
N LEU A 201 -20.29 6.32 -14.53
CA LEU A 201 -19.55 7.36 -15.23
C LEU A 201 -19.58 7.17 -16.75
N LEU A 202 -19.59 5.92 -17.22
CA LEU A 202 -19.63 5.59 -18.64
C LEU A 202 -20.90 6.15 -19.31
N ILE A 203 -22.04 6.12 -18.62
CA ILE A 203 -23.29 6.74 -19.12
C ILE A 203 -23.10 8.24 -19.34
N ALA A 204 -22.48 8.93 -18.38
CA ALA A 204 -22.20 10.36 -18.50
C ALA A 204 -21.22 10.66 -19.65
N ILE A 205 -20.19 9.83 -19.83
CA ILE A 205 -19.22 9.96 -20.92
C ILE A 205 -19.88 9.75 -22.28
N ILE A 206 -20.70 8.71 -22.43
CA ILE A 206 -21.45 8.44 -23.67
C ILE A 206 -22.37 9.63 -23.98
N GLY A 207 -23.11 10.13 -22.99
CA GLY A 207 -23.94 11.33 -23.13
C GLY A 207 -23.14 12.54 -23.59
N TYR A 208 -21.97 12.80 -22.99
CA TYR A 208 -21.08 13.89 -23.38
C TYR A 208 -20.63 13.79 -24.85
N TYR A 209 -20.18 12.61 -25.29
CA TYR A 209 -19.73 12.43 -26.67
C TYR A 209 -20.87 12.54 -27.69
N ILE A 210 -22.08 12.07 -27.36
CA ILE A 210 -23.27 12.24 -28.20
C ILE A 210 -23.61 13.73 -28.37
N LEU A 211 -23.52 14.53 -27.30
CA LEU A 211 -23.74 15.98 -27.38
C LEU A 211 -22.69 16.67 -28.24
N ARG A 212 -21.41 16.33 -28.02
CA ARG A 212 -20.32 16.95 -28.76
C ARG A 212 -20.37 16.62 -30.24
N SER A 213 -20.67 15.38 -30.62
CA SER A 213 -20.82 15.00 -32.03
C SER A 213 -22.06 15.62 -32.69
N GLY A 214 -23.18 15.72 -31.96
CA GLY A 214 -24.39 16.40 -32.42
C GLY A 214 -24.20 17.90 -32.64
N ALA A 215 -23.41 18.57 -31.81
CA ALA A 215 -23.13 20.00 -31.91
C ALA A 215 -22.25 20.38 -33.13
N TYR A 216 -21.30 19.53 -33.52
CA TYR A 216 -20.44 19.77 -34.69
C TYR A 216 -21.11 19.48 -36.04
N SER A 217 -22.22 18.73 -36.05
CA SER A 217 -23.02 18.42 -37.26
C SER A 217 -23.97 19.56 -37.68
N GLY A 218 -24.22 20.55 -36.80
CA GLY A 218 -25.26 21.57 -36.97
C GLY A 218 -24.88 22.84 -37.76
N SER A 219 -23.72 22.91 -38.42
CA SER A 219 -23.24 24.14 -39.08
C SER A 219 -23.89 24.46 -40.43
N SER A 220 -24.82 23.64 -40.95
CA SER A 220 -25.40 23.88 -42.28
C SER A 220 -26.90 23.57 -42.36
N ARG A 221 -27.72 24.35 -41.64
CA ARG A 221 -29.03 24.89 -42.10
C ARG A 221 -29.74 25.57 -40.93
N ARG A 222 -29.74 26.91 -40.98
CA ARG A 222 -30.81 27.72 -40.38
C ARG A 222 -32.09 27.36 -41.13
N ASP A 223 -32.99 26.62 -40.49
CA ASP A 223 -34.42 26.95 -40.46
C ASP A 223 -35.22 25.97 -39.57
N GLU A 224 -36.24 26.56 -38.92
CA GLU A 224 -37.36 25.97 -38.18
C GLU A 224 -37.14 25.42 -36.75
N GLY A 225 -37.91 26.01 -35.82
CA GLY A 225 -37.78 25.95 -34.35
C GLY A 225 -37.98 24.59 -33.66
N GLY A 226 -38.06 23.48 -34.39
CA GLY A 226 -38.17 22.13 -33.80
C GLY A 226 -36.83 21.44 -33.56
N ALA A 227 -35.76 21.78 -34.29
CA ALA A 227 -34.44 21.14 -34.13
C ALA A 227 -33.71 21.58 -32.86
N GLY A 228 -33.91 22.83 -32.43
CA GLY A 228 -33.34 23.36 -31.20
C GLY A 228 -33.86 22.62 -29.96
N ILE A 229 -35.14 22.24 -29.93
CA ILE A 229 -35.77 21.59 -28.76
C ILE A 229 -35.27 20.15 -28.58
N ALA A 230 -35.09 19.39 -29.66
CA ALA A 230 -34.57 18.01 -29.58
C ALA A 230 -33.10 17.99 -29.13
N ILE A 231 -32.27 18.89 -29.65
CA ILE A 231 -30.86 19.03 -29.25
C ILE A 231 -30.75 19.53 -27.80
N LEU A 232 -31.62 20.47 -27.40
CA LEU A 232 -31.70 20.98 -26.03
C LEU A 232 -32.17 19.90 -25.04
N GLY A 233 -33.15 19.06 -25.41
CA GLY A 233 -33.67 17.98 -24.57
C GLY A 233 -32.64 16.87 -24.32
N VAL A 234 -31.89 16.48 -25.35
CA VAL A 234 -30.75 15.54 -25.22
C VAL A 234 -29.61 16.18 -24.43
N GLY A 235 -29.35 17.48 -24.66
CA GLY A 235 -28.40 18.33 -23.93
C GLY A 235 -28.62 18.36 -22.42
N VAL A 236 -29.81 18.81 -22.03
CA VAL A 236 -30.25 18.87 -20.64
C VAL A 236 -30.29 17.48 -20.03
N GLY A 237 -30.72 16.47 -20.78
CA GLY A 237 -30.70 15.07 -20.36
C GLY A 237 -29.32 14.59 -19.93
N ALA A 238 -28.31 14.76 -20.77
CA ALA A 238 -26.95 14.33 -20.45
C ALA A 238 -26.34 15.14 -19.29
N ILE A 239 -26.66 16.43 -19.15
CA ILE A 239 -26.26 17.24 -17.99
C ILE A 239 -26.88 16.71 -16.70
N VAL A 240 -28.19 16.41 -16.70
CA VAL A 240 -28.90 15.86 -15.54
C VAL A 240 -28.34 14.49 -15.17
N ILE A 241 -28.16 13.59 -16.13
CA ILE A 241 -27.62 12.25 -15.90
C ILE A 241 -26.17 12.32 -15.38
N GLY A 242 -25.34 13.16 -15.98
CA GLY A 242 -23.97 13.40 -15.52
C GLY A 242 -23.92 13.99 -14.10
N SER A 243 -24.84 14.91 -13.79
CA SER A 243 -24.96 15.53 -12.47
C SER A 243 -25.40 14.53 -11.40
N VAL A 244 -26.39 13.67 -11.71
CA VAL A 244 -26.83 12.59 -10.81
C VAL A 244 -25.69 11.61 -10.56
N GLY A 245 -25.01 11.14 -11.61
CA GLY A 245 -23.87 10.24 -11.49
C GLY A 245 -22.74 10.83 -10.64
N LEU A 246 -22.39 12.10 -10.86
CA LEU A 246 -21.37 12.81 -10.09
C LEU A 246 -21.79 13.01 -8.62
N PHE A 247 -23.04 13.39 -8.38
CA PHE A 247 -23.58 13.59 -7.03
C PHE A 247 -23.50 12.29 -6.23
N PHE A 248 -24.03 11.19 -6.77
CA PHE A 248 -24.00 9.90 -6.07
C PHE A 248 -22.59 9.33 -5.98
N GLY A 249 -21.73 9.52 -6.99
CA GLY A 249 -20.32 9.16 -6.90
C GLY A 249 -19.61 9.87 -5.74
N ARG A 250 -19.84 11.19 -5.58
CA ARG A 250 -19.34 11.97 -4.45
C ARG A 250 -19.94 11.52 -3.12
N LEU A 251 -21.24 11.22 -3.07
CA LEU A 251 -21.92 10.77 -1.85
C LEU A 251 -21.42 9.40 -1.37
N ILE A 252 -21.33 8.43 -2.29
CA ILE A 252 -20.82 7.08 -2.06
C ILE A 252 -19.39 7.17 -1.51
N LYS A 253 -18.53 7.95 -2.15
CA LYS A 253 -17.14 8.10 -1.71
C LYS A 253 -17.02 8.83 -0.36
N ALA A 254 -17.79 9.90 -0.15
CA ALA A 254 -17.79 10.68 1.10
C ALA A 254 -18.33 9.89 2.30
N ALA A 255 -19.29 8.98 2.10
CA ALA A 255 -19.82 8.11 3.15
C ALA A 255 -18.78 7.09 3.66
N VAL A 256 -17.81 6.74 2.82
CA VAL A 256 -16.77 5.75 3.15
C VAL A 256 -15.48 6.40 3.61
N SER A 257 -15.05 7.49 2.97
CA SER A 257 -13.69 8.03 3.11
C SER A 257 -13.51 8.91 4.35
N ARG A 258 -14.44 9.82 4.71
CA ARG A 258 -14.17 10.89 5.71
C ARG A 258 -13.54 10.44 7.03
N GLN A 259 -14.08 9.42 7.69
CA GLN A 259 -13.53 8.95 8.98
C GLN A 259 -12.14 8.32 8.81
N ARG A 260 -11.88 7.70 7.65
CA ARG A 260 -10.61 7.04 7.33
C ARG A 260 -9.54 8.07 6.99
N GLU A 261 -9.92 9.18 6.35
CA GLU A 261 -9.00 10.30 6.12
C GLU A 261 -8.53 10.91 7.44
N PHE A 262 -9.45 11.16 8.39
CA PHE A 262 -9.06 11.69 9.72
C PHE A 262 -8.19 10.69 10.50
N LEU A 263 -8.47 9.40 10.36
CA LEU A 263 -7.64 8.36 10.96
C LEU A 263 -6.26 8.32 10.31
N ALA A 264 -6.19 8.42 8.98
CA ALA A 264 -4.93 8.43 8.25
C ALA A 264 -4.09 9.67 8.55
N ASP A 265 -4.71 10.83 8.76
CA ASP A 265 -4.04 12.03 9.26
C ASP A 265 -3.45 11.80 10.66
N ALA A 266 -4.23 11.24 11.58
CA ALA A 266 -3.74 10.92 12.92
C ALA A 266 -2.61 9.87 12.89
N SER A 267 -2.74 8.83 12.04
CA SER A 267 -1.70 7.84 11.82
C SER A 267 -0.44 8.48 11.23
N ALA A 268 -0.55 9.42 10.30
CA ALA A 268 0.61 10.11 9.74
C ALA A 268 1.37 10.88 10.82
N VAL A 269 0.66 11.57 11.72
CA VAL A 269 1.28 12.20 12.89
C VAL A 269 1.92 11.16 13.80
N GLN A 270 1.25 10.03 14.06
CA GLN A 270 1.79 8.96 14.90
C GLN A 270 3.07 8.33 14.31
N PHE A 271 3.09 8.13 12.99
CA PHE A 271 4.17 7.50 12.25
C PHE A 271 5.40 8.39 12.21
N THR A 272 5.21 9.70 11.99
CA THR A 272 6.29 10.68 11.85
C THR A 272 6.64 11.41 13.13
N ARG A 273 5.81 11.31 14.19
CA ARG A 273 5.73 12.19 15.38
C ARG A 273 5.92 13.69 15.08
N ASN A 274 5.63 14.10 13.85
CA ASN A 274 5.77 15.46 13.37
C ASN A 274 4.42 15.94 12.84
N PRO A 275 3.59 16.57 13.68
CA PRO A 275 2.30 17.11 13.24
C PRO A 275 2.47 18.20 12.18
N ASP A 276 3.58 18.95 12.23
CA ASP A 276 3.86 20.03 11.28
C ASP A 276 4.13 19.50 9.87
N GLY A 277 4.62 18.26 9.70
CA GLY A 277 4.82 17.64 8.40
C GLY A 277 3.51 17.52 7.61
N ILE A 278 2.55 16.73 8.11
CA ILE A 278 1.25 16.56 7.42
C ILE A 278 0.42 17.86 7.44
N ALA A 279 0.46 18.65 8.53
CA ALA A 279 -0.26 19.92 8.57
C ALA A 279 0.30 20.95 7.57
N GLY A 280 1.62 21.03 7.41
CA GLY A 280 2.30 21.87 6.43
C GLY A 280 1.94 21.49 4.99
N ALA A 281 1.97 20.19 4.69
CA ALA A 281 1.54 19.69 3.39
C ALA A 281 0.08 20.06 3.09
N LEU A 282 -0.84 19.88 4.04
CA LEU A 282 -2.25 20.26 3.88
C LEU A 282 -2.45 21.77 3.70
N LYS A 283 -1.67 22.59 4.41
CA LYS A 283 -1.66 24.06 4.23
C LYS A 283 -1.20 24.43 2.81
N LYS A 284 -0.13 23.81 2.29
CA LYS A 284 0.35 24.03 0.92
C LYS A 284 -0.64 23.56 -0.14
N ILE A 285 -1.30 22.43 0.06
CA ILE A 285 -2.39 21.96 -0.82
C ILE A 285 -3.49 23.03 -0.90
N GLY A 286 -3.93 23.56 0.24
CA GLY A 286 -4.90 24.65 0.26
C GLY A 286 -4.37 25.92 -0.43
N GLY A 287 -3.10 26.26 -0.21
CA GLY A 287 -2.45 27.41 -0.85
C GLY A 287 -2.44 27.34 -2.38
N LEU A 288 -2.19 26.16 -2.97
CA LEU A 288 -2.23 25.98 -4.43
C LEU A 288 -3.66 25.99 -4.98
N VAL A 289 -4.60 25.34 -4.30
CA VAL A 289 -6.00 25.26 -4.74
C VAL A 289 -6.69 26.63 -4.67
N TYR A 290 -6.47 27.40 -3.59
CA TYR A 290 -7.10 28.71 -3.40
C TYR A 290 -6.26 29.87 -3.95
N GLY A 291 -4.93 29.72 -4.06
CA GLY A 291 -4.02 30.72 -4.62
C GLY A 291 -4.04 30.78 -6.15
N SER A 292 -4.56 29.75 -6.83
CA SER A 292 -4.78 29.76 -8.29
C SER A 292 -5.96 30.66 -8.74
N LYS A 293 -6.66 31.33 -7.80
CA LYS A 293 -7.82 32.21 -8.08
C LYS A 293 -7.47 33.61 -8.61
N MET A 294 -6.31 33.81 -9.23
CA MET A 294 -6.03 35.05 -9.95
C MET A 294 -5.41 34.75 -11.32
N LYS A 295 -6.27 34.42 -12.30
CA LYS A 295 -6.18 34.78 -13.74
C LYS A 295 -7.26 34.02 -14.53
N SER A 296 -8.23 34.76 -15.07
CA SER A 296 -9.36 34.35 -15.93
C SER A 296 -10.63 33.83 -15.21
N PRO A 297 -11.68 34.68 -15.12
CA PRO A 297 -13.05 34.26 -14.84
C PRO A 297 -13.57 33.23 -15.87
N GLU A 298 -12.95 33.15 -17.06
CA GLU A 298 -13.29 32.17 -18.09
C GLU A 298 -12.84 30.73 -17.75
N ALA A 299 -11.79 30.52 -16.94
CA ALA A 299 -11.32 29.18 -16.57
C ALA A 299 -12.21 28.48 -15.53
N GLU A 300 -12.87 29.22 -14.63
CA GLU A 300 -13.82 28.67 -13.66
C GLU A 300 -15.10 28.21 -14.38
N GLN A 301 -15.55 28.95 -15.40
CA GLN A 301 -16.66 28.56 -16.28
C GLN A 301 -16.27 27.44 -17.26
N ALA A 302 -15.03 27.43 -17.76
CA ALA A 302 -14.50 26.36 -18.60
C ALA A 302 -14.24 25.06 -17.83
N SER A 303 -13.91 25.10 -16.54
CA SER A 303 -13.79 23.91 -15.69
C SER A 303 -15.14 23.22 -15.45
N HIS A 304 -16.25 23.96 -15.58
CA HIS A 304 -17.61 23.41 -15.57
C HIS A 304 -18.09 22.95 -16.96
N MET A 305 -17.52 23.48 -18.04
CA MET A 305 -17.90 23.13 -19.44
C MET A 305 -17.00 22.07 -20.11
N PHE A 306 -15.75 21.90 -19.70
CA PHE A 306 -14.81 20.96 -20.32
C PHE A 306 -14.68 19.65 -19.52
N PHE A 307 -15.74 18.84 -19.54
CA PHE A 307 -15.71 17.39 -19.25
C PHE A 307 -15.00 16.58 -20.35
N GLY A 308 -13.88 17.11 -20.88
CA GLY A 308 -13.27 16.62 -22.12
C GLY A 308 -12.30 15.44 -21.97
N SER A 309 -11.96 15.00 -20.76
CA SER A 309 -11.15 13.81 -20.57
C SER A 309 -11.64 12.97 -19.40
N CYS A 310 -11.80 11.65 -19.61
CA CYS A 310 -12.07 10.68 -18.56
C CYS A 310 -11.13 10.89 -17.35
N ARG A 311 -9.87 11.24 -17.63
CA ARG A 311 -8.81 11.47 -16.66
C ARG A 311 -9.16 12.58 -15.64
N GLN A 312 -9.66 13.74 -16.09
CA GLN A 312 -10.00 14.85 -15.19
C GLN A 312 -11.25 14.55 -14.32
N ALA A 313 -12.24 13.84 -14.88
CA ALA A 313 -13.41 13.40 -14.12
C ALA A 313 -13.03 12.37 -13.03
N PHE A 314 -12.10 11.45 -13.33
CA PHE A 314 -11.52 10.56 -12.33
C PHE A 314 -10.75 11.33 -11.26
N ILE A 315 -9.93 12.32 -11.61
CA ILE A 315 -9.17 13.15 -10.66
C ILE A 315 -10.09 14.00 -9.76
N GLY A 316 -11.18 14.55 -10.30
CA GLY A 316 -12.20 15.28 -9.51
C GLY A 316 -13.06 14.39 -8.62
N LEU A 317 -13.24 13.12 -8.98
CA LEU A 317 -13.77 12.07 -8.09
C LEU A 317 -12.71 11.57 -7.10
N LEU A 318 -11.42 11.79 -7.36
CA LEU A 318 -10.30 11.51 -6.46
C LEU A 318 -10.18 12.58 -5.36
N ALA A 319 -10.39 13.86 -5.67
CA ALA A 319 -10.38 14.98 -4.73
C ALA A 319 -11.68 15.05 -3.87
N THR A 320 -11.74 14.28 -2.78
CA THR A 320 -12.92 14.18 -1.89
C THR A 320 -12.51 13.97 -0.42
N HIS A 321 -11.39 14.58 -0.03
CA HIS A 321 -11.03 14.66 1.39
C HIS A 321 -12.06 15.53 2.15
N PRO A 322 -12.24 15.34 3.47
CA PRO A 322 -12.90 16.33 4.31
C PRO A 322 -12.31 17.73 4.07
N PRO A 323 -13.07 18.81 4.35
CA PRO A 323 -12.58 20.17 4.18
C PRO A 323 -11.17 20.34 4.78
N LEU A 324 -10.24 20.88 4.00
CA LEU A 324 -8.83 20.98 4.42
C LEU A 324 -8.68 21.71 5.76
N ALA A 325 -9.44 22.78 5.97
CA ALA A 325 -9.45 23.52 7.23
C ALA A 325 -9.85 22.64 8.43
N GLU A 326 -10.78 21.70 8.25
CA GLU A 326 -11.18 20.77 9.31
C GLU A 326 -10.05 19.77 9.62
N ARG A 327 -9.41 19.22 8.58
CA ARG A 327 -8.26 18.32 8.74
C ARG A 327 -7.10 19.00 9.45
N ILE A 328 -6.74 20.20 9.00
CA ILE A 328 -5.65 20.98 9.58
C ILE A 328 -5.94 21.31 11.03
N ARG A 329 -7.14 21.80 11.38
CA ARG A 329 -7.49 22.14 12.79
C ARG A 329 -7.41 20.97 13.76
N ARG A 330 -7.66 19.74 13.29
CA ARG A 330 -7.54 18.54 14.12
C ARG A 330 -6.08 18.17 14.42
N ILE A 331 -5.15 18.57 13.56
CA ILE A 331 -3.71 18.28 13.69
C ILE A 331 -2.97 19.45 14.33
N ASP A 332 -3.23 20.66 13.84
CA ASP A 332 -2.69 21.93 14.31
C ASP A 332 -3.83 22.86 14.76
N PRO A 333 -4.17 22.86 16.05
CA PRO A 333 -5.20 23.73 16.61
C PRO A 333 -4.95 25.23 16.41
N ARG A 334 -3.71 25.63 16.10
CA ARG A 334 -3.31 27.04 15.90
C ARG A 334 -3.67 27.57 14.51
N PHE A 335 -4.21 26.74 13.63
CA PHE A 335 -4.53 27.14 12.26
C PHE A 335 -5.64 28.20 12.23
N ASP A 336 -5.30 29.37 11.72
CA ASP A 336 -6.15 30.56 11.62
C ASP A 336 -7.10 30.55 10.41
N GLY A 337 -7.04 29.52 9.56
CA GLY A 337 -7.83 29.41 8.34
C GLY A 337 -7.20 30.02 7.09
N ARG A 338 -6.00 30.60 7.18
CA ARG A 338 -5.29 31.21 6.04
C ARG A 338 -4.27 30.26 5.45
N TYR A 339 -4.27 30.14 4.13
CA TYR A 339 -3.33 29.29 3.42
C TYR A 339 -2.10 30.08 2.95
N PRO A 340 -0.88 29.54 3.06
CA PRO A 340 0.33 30.21 2.62
C PRO A 340 0.40 30.28 1.08
N ALA A 341 1.08 31.30 0.57
CA ALA A 341 1.50 31.31 -0.82
C ALA A 341 2.57 30.24 -1.04
N VAL A 342 2.39 29.38 -2.04
CA VAL A 342 3.27 28.23 -2.29
C VAL A 342 4.21 28.55 -3.45
N LYS A 343 5.50 28.36 -3.23
CA LYS A 343 6.54 28.44 -4.27
C LYS A 343 7.21 27.06 -4.40
N PRO A 344 7.68 26.69 -5.61
CA PRO A 344 8.49 25.48 -5.77
C PRO A 344 9.74 25.60 -4.92
N LEU A 345 10.18 24.50 -4.30
CA LEU A 345 11.43 24.47 -3.56
C LEU A 345 12.58 24.74 -4.53
N ALA A 346 13.43 25.70 -4.21
CA ALA A 346 14.66 25.91 -4.97
C ALA A 346 15.61 24.72 -4.74
N THR A 347 16.42 24.35 -5.75
CA THR A 347 17.36 23.22 -5.65
C THR A 347 18.32 23.35 -4.45
N ALA A 348 18.68 24.58 -4.07
CA ALA A 348 19.50 24.86 -2.88
C ALA A 348 18.74 24.62 -1.55
N GLU A 349 17.45 24.94 -1.50
CA GLU A 349 16.60 24.71 -0.30
C GLU A 349 16.31 23.22 -0.09
N VAL A 350 16.34 22.40 -1.14
CA VAL A 350 16.24 20.94 -1.02
C VAL A 350 17.44 20.39 -0.26
N VAL A 351 18.66 20.84 -0.59
CA VAL A 351 19.91 20.43 0.06
C VAL A 351 20.01 20.95 1.51
N GLU A 352 19.58 22.20 1.77
CA GLU A 352 19.53 22.74 3.14
C GLU A 352 18.45 22.06 4.00
N SER A 353 17.27 21.75 3.44
CA SER A 353 16.23 20.99 4.13
C SER A 353 16.67 19.54 4.43
N GLU A 354 17.53 18.96 3.59
CA GLU A 354 18.14 17.65 3.82
C GLU A 354 19.14 17.70 4.98
N ALA A 355 19.95 18.75 5.08
CA ALA A 355 20.85 18.96 6.22
C ALA A 355 20.10 19.29 7.53
N ALA A 356 18.99 20.03 7.45
CA ALA A 356 18.19 20.41 8.61
C ALA A 356 17.27 19.30 9.15
N GLY A 357 16.92 18.32 8.31
CA GLY A 357 16.11 17.14 8.66
C GLY A 357 16.90 15.97 9.26
N GLN A 358 18.23 16.08 9.35
CA GLN A 358 19.03 15.16 10.16
C GLN A 358 18.75 15.39 11.65
N PRO A 359 18.78 14.35 12.50
CA PRO A 359 18.48 14.50 13.92
C PRO A 359 19.40 15.56 14.53
N ARG A 360 18.84 16.67 14.99
CA ARG A 360 19.59 17.66 15.76
C ARG A 360 20.06 16.99 17.05
N ASP A 361 21.34 16.66 17.10
CA ASP A 361 22.06 16.34 18.33
C ASP A 361 21.79 17.46 19.34
N ARG A 362 20.92 17.18 20.32
CA ARG A 362 20.89 17.97 21.56
C ARG A 362 22.05 17.50 22.41
N GLY A 363 23.21 18.08 22.12
CA GLY A 363 24.29 18.41 23.05
C GLY A 363 24.92 17.28 23.85
N PHE A 364 26.07 16.80 23.37
CA PHE A 364 27.24 16.55 24.23
C PHE A 364 28.49 17.11 23.52
N GLY A 365 29.27 17.88 24.27
CA GLY A 365 30.33 18.75 23.75
C GLY A 365 31.50 18.03 23.08
N ALA A 366 32.16 18.76 22.18
CA ALA A 366 33.33 18.37 21.41
C ALA A 366 34.56 18.06 22.29
N PHE A 367 35.25 16.96 21.99
CA PHE A 367 36.68 16.76 22.27
C PHE A 367 37.33 15.85 21.20
N PRO A 368 38.65 15.96 20.97
CA PRO A 368 39.34 15.53 19.75
C PRO A 368 39.69 14.04 19.72
N PHE A 369 39.71 13.46 18.51
CA PHE A 369 40.17 12.09 18.22
C PHE A 369 41.60 11.85 18.75
N PRO A 370 41.94 10.65 19.28
CA PRO A 370 42.12 9.46 18.41
C PRO A 370 41.82 8.07 19.01
N ARG A 371 41.06 7.26 18.24
CA ARG A 371 41.07 5.78 18.03
C ARG A 371 39.68 5.38 17.52
N PRO A 372 39.52 4.32 16.70
CA PRO A 372 38.20 3.90 16.24
C PRO A 372 37.43 3.39 17.46
N LEU A 373 36.49 4.20 17.94
CA LEU A 373 35.57 3.82 18.99
C LEU A 373 34.60 2.77 18.43
N PRO A 374 34.31 1.71 19.19
CA PRO A 374 33.27 0.75 18.82
C PRO A 374 31.92 1.47 18.65
N ILE A 375 31.12 1.00 17.70
CA ILE A 375 29.80 1.54 17.38
C ILE A 375 28.92 1.47 18.64
N PRO A 376 28.46 2.61 19.21
CA PRO A 376 27.60 2.60 20.39
C PRO A 376 26.26 1.93 20.04
N GLY A 377 25.94 0.83 20.73
CA GLY A 377 24.76 -0.01 20.46
C GLY A 377 25.06 -1.36 19.84
N MET A 378 26.30 -1.62 19.43
CA MET A 378 26.75 -2.91 18.87
C MET A 378 27.54 -3.79 19.86
N GLU A 379 27.74 -3.34 21.10
CA GLU A 379 28.37 -4.13 22.17
C GLU A 379 27.44 -5.22 22.75
N ALA A 380 26.22 -5.35 22.25
CA ALA A 380 25.24 -6.33 22.70
C ALA A 380 25.18 -7.58 21.80
N ALA A 381 26.31 -8.03 21.25
CA ALA A 381 26.36 -9.31 20.53
C ALA A 381 25.88 -10.44 21.46
N GLY A 382 24.66 -10.94 21.22
CA GLY A 382 24.09 -12.10 21.92
C GLY A 382 23.26 -11.81 23.17
N ARG A 383 22.79 -10.58 23.42
CA ARG A 383 21.83 -10.32 24.52
C ARG A 383 20.39 -10.27 24.01
N ALA A 384 19.54 -11.07 24.65
CA ALA A 384 18.12 -11.13 24.37
C ALA A 384 17.41 -9.77 24.56
N ILE A 385 16.40 -9.51 23.74
CA ILE A 385 15.74 -8.22 23.58
C ILE A 385 14.53 -8.13 24.51
N PRO A 386 14.44 -7.13 25.42
CA PRO A 386 13.26 -6.99 26.26
C PRO A 386 12.01 -6.73 25.42
N LEU A 387 11.00 -7.61 25.53
CA LEU A 387 9.79 -7.57 24.70
C LEU A 387 8.52 -7.67 25.56
N ASP A 388 7.69 -6.64 25.54
CA ASP A 388 6.33 -6.72 26.06
C ASP A 388 5.40 -7.21 24.93
N PRO A 389 4.75 -8.39 25.07
CA PRO A 389 3.88 -8.92 24.03
C PRO A 389 2.68 -8.00 23.73
N ALA A 390 2.20 -7.21 24.69
CA ALA A 390 1.15 -6.21 24.46
C ALA A 390 1.63 -5.07 23.55
N LEU A 391 2.90 -4.67 23.68
CA LEU A 391 3.57 -3.67 22.84
C LEU A 391 3.84 -4.19 21.41
N VAL A 392 4.16 -5.48 21.25
CA VAL A 392 4.29 -6.10 19.91
C VAL A 392 2.95 -6.12 19.20
N LEU A 393 1.90 -6.56 19.89
CA LEU A 393 0.51 -6.52 19.42
C LEU A 393 0.05 -5.11 19.07
N ALA A 394 0.36 -4.13 19.92
CA ALA A 394 0.09 -2.72 19.65
C ALA A 394 0.87 -2.23 18.43
N SER A 395 2.10 -2.73 18.20
CA SER A 395 2.96 -2.32 17.09
C SER A 395 2.60 -2.88 15.72
N VAL A 396 1.74 -3.91 15.64
CA VAL A 396 1.30 -4.51 14.36
C VAL A 396 0.56 -3.46 13.53
N GLY A 397 1.19 -3.00 12.45
CA GLY A 397 0.66 -1.93 11.60
C GLY A 397 0.78 -0.51 12.18
N LEU A 398 1.64 -0.29 13.18
CA LEU A 398 2.01 1.05 13.66
C LEU A 398 3.48 1.35 13.33
N VAL A 399 3.71 2.36 12.49
CA VAL A 399 5.03 2.98 12.33
C VAL A 399 5.29 3.87 13.56
N ASN A 400 6.52 3.86 14.07
CA ASN A 400 6.94 4.74 15.16
C ASN A 400 8.24 5.43 14.75
N GLN A 401 8.38 6.73 14.94
CA GLN A 401 9.59 7.48 14.58
C GLN A 401 10.86 6.98 15.26
N GLN A 402 10.79 6.48 16.51
CA GLN A 402 11.97 5.82 17.11
C GLN A 402 12.49 4.65 16.26
N ARG A 403 11.59 3.94 15.56
CA ARG A 403 11.97 2.87 14.62
C ARG A 403 12.47 3.44 13.30
N VAL A 404 11.86 4.51 12.79
CA VAL A 404 12.34 5.20 11.57
C VAL A 404 13.77 5.71 11.78
N ASP A 405 14.03 6.39 12.91
CA ASP A 405 15.35 6.89 13.28
C ASP A 405 16.35 5.75 13.50
N GLN A 406 15.90 4.63 14.08
CA GLN A 406 16.74 3.44 14.25
C GLN A 406 17.08 2.80 12.90
N SER A 407 16.12 2.68 11.98
CA SER A 407 16.36 2.21 10.62
C SER A 407 17.34 3.11 9.88
N ALA A 408 17.19 4.44 9.99
CA ALA A 408 18.12 5.40 9.41
C ALA A 408 19.54 5.24 9.99
N ARG A 409 19.69 5.13 11.32
CA ARG A 409 20.98 4.89 11.98
C ARG A 409 21.61 3.57 11.58
N TRP A 410 20.81 2.51 11.42
CA TRP A 410 21.30 1.21 10.97
C TRP A 410 21.81 1.28 9.54
N LEU A 411 21.05 1.93 8.64
CA LEU A 411 21.47 2.19 7.27
C LEU A 411 22.78 2.99 7.22
N ASP A 412 22.90 4.04 8.04
CA ASP A 412 24.08 4.89 8.16
C ASP A 412 25.29 4.15 8.76
N GLY A 413 25.06 3.16 9.61
CA GLY A 413 26.08 2.31 10.22
C GLY A 413 26.58 1.15 9.36
N LEU A 414 25.93 0.86 8.22
CA LEU A 414 26.36 -0.21 7.32
C LEU A 414 27.78 0.03 6.76
N PRO A 415 28.66 -1.00 6.73
CA PRO A 415 29.94 -0.91 6.06
C PRO A 415 29.77 -0.45 4.61
N ALA A 416 30.56 0.53 4.16
CA ALA A 416 30.49 1.08 2.80
C ALA A 416 30.51 0.01 1.69
N PRO A 417 31.30 -1.08 1.76
CA PRO A 417 31.27 -2.14 0.76
C PRO A 417 29.92 -2.88 0.66
N LEU A 418 29.19 -2.98 1.77
CA LEU A 418 27.90 -3.65 1.84
C LEU A 418 26.78 -2.72 1.35
N ARG A 419 26.84 -1.44 1.71
CA ARG A 419 25.89 -0.43 1.20
C ARG A 419 25.97 -0.31 -0.32
N ALA A 420 27.18 -0.17 -0.87
CA ALA A 420 27.37 -0.09 -2.32
C ALA A 420 26.88 -1.35 -3.06
N ALA A 421 27.05 -2.53 -2.44
CA ALA A 421 26.59 -3.79 -3.02
C ALA A 421 25.06 -3.95 -3.02
N LEU A 422 24.34 -3.28 -2.11
CA LEU A 422 22.87 -3.30 -2.05
C LEU A 422 22.20 -2.38 -3.09
N ASP A 423 22.95 -1.45 -3.68
CA ASP A 423 22.39 -0.49 -4.65
C ASP A 423 22.19 -1.08 -6.05
N GLU A 424 22.80 -2.23 -6.37
CA GLU A 424 22.69 -2.85 -7.69
C GLU A 424 22.27 -4.34 -7.61
N PRO A 425 21.47 -4.85 -8.58
CA PRO A 425 21.02 -6.24 -8.56
C PRO A 425 22.14 -7.28 -8.68
N PHE A 426 23.22 -6.98 -9.42
CA PHE A 426 24.33 -7.91 -9.60
C PHE A 426 25.02 -8.22 -8.26
N SER A 427 25.48 -7.19 -7.55
CA SER A 427 26.15 -7.31 -6.26
C SER A 427 25.18 -7.73 -5.14
N THR A 428 23.91 -7.34 -5.21
CA THR A 428 22.90 -7.78 -4.22
C THR A 428 22.69 -9.29 -4.24
N ARG A 429 22.71 -9.94 -5.42
CA ARG A 429 22.65 -11.42 -5.50
C ARG A 429 23.84 -12.06 -4.79
N ALA A 430 25.04 -11.48 -4.94
CA ALA A 430 26.24 -11.96 -4.27
C ALA A 430 26.15 -11.85 -2.73
N ILE A 431 25.50 -10.80 -2.20
CA ILE A 431 25.18 -10.71 -0.75
C ILE A 431 24.33 -11.89 -0.31
N VAL A 432 23.29 -12.25 -1.08
CA VAL A 432 22.40 -13.37 -0.75
C VAL A 432 23.14 -14.70 -0.76
N PHE A 433 24.00 -14.92 -1.77
CA PHE A 433 24.83 -16.12 -1.81
C PHE A 433 25.81 -16.15 -0.63
N ALA A 434 26.43 -15.02 -0.28
CA ALA A 434 27.32 -14.91 0.87
C ALA A 434 26.61 -15.23 2.20
N MET A 435 25.33 -14.85 2.34
CA MET A 435 24.51 -15.21 3.51
C MET A 435 24.22 -16.71 3.63
N LEU A 436 24.24 -17.45 2.50
CA LEU A 436 23.95 -18.89 2.43
C LEU A 436 25.20 -19.76 2.56
N LEU A 437 26.41 -19.18 2.51
CA LEU A 437 27.62 -19.98 2.59
C LEU A 437 27.79 -20.62 3.97
N ASP A 438 28.12 -21.91 3.98
CA ASP A 438 28.36 -22.65 5.20
C ASP A 438 29.71 -22.27 5.86
N ALA A 439 29.78 -22.43 7.18
CA ALA A 439 31.01 -22.20 7.93
C ALA A 439 32.07 -23.29 7.62
N ARG A 440 31.63 -24.52 7.34
CA ARG A 440 32.47 -25.65 6.96
C ARG A 440 33.06 -25.42 5.57
N GLU A 441 34.38 -25.42 5.50
CA GLU A 441 35.13 -25.17 4.27
C GLU A 441 34.75 -26.11 3.13
N SER A 442 34.56 -27.40 3.40
CA SER A 442 34.19 -28.38 2.38
C SER A 442 32.84 -28.10 1.71
N VAL A 443 31.84 -27.67 2.47
CA VAL A 443 30.50 -27.33 1.95
C VAL A 443 30.55 -25.98 1.24
N ARG A 444 31.27 -25.01 1.81
CA ARG A 444 31.44 -23.68 1.22
C ARG A 444 32.10 -23.73 -0.16
N ASP A 445 33.11 -24.57 -0.33
CA ASP A 445 33.81 -24.72 -1.61
C ASP A 445 32.89 -25.30 -2.70
N GLU A 446 32.06 -26.28 -2.33
CA GLU A 446 31.03 -26.83 -3.22
C GLU A 446 29.99 -25.77 -3.60
N GLN A 447 29.50 -25.00 -2.61
CA GLN A 447 28.59 -23.88 -2.82
C GLN A 447 29.17 -22.80 -3.75
N LEU A 448 30.44 -22.41 -3.56
CA LEU A 448 31.12 -21.44 -4.42
C LEU A 448 31.35 -21.97 -5.84
N ALA A 449 31.58 -23.28 -5.99
CA ALA A 449 31.65 -23.92 -7.30
C ALA A 449 30.30 -23.84 -8.03
N THR A 450 29.19 -24.09 -7.32
CA THR A 450 27.83 -23.94 -7.83
C THR A 450 27.55 -22.50 -8.29
N VAL A 451 27.93 -21.50 -7.49
CA VAL A 451 27.81 -20.08 -7.87
C VAL A 451 28.59 -19.79 -9.15
N ALA A 452 29.83 -20.27 -9.27
CA ALA A 452 30.62 -20.07 -10.49
C ALA A 452 30.01 -20.74 -11.71
N GLN A 453 29.46 -21.95 -11.56
CA GLN A 453 28.88 -22.72 -12.65
C GLN A 453 27.59 -22.07 -13.19
N ARG A 454 26.71 -21.59 -12.30
CA ARG A 454 25.39 -21.05 -12.68
C ARG A 454 25.39 -19.56 -12.95
N GLU A 455 26.10 -18.78 -12.14
CA GLU A 455 26.07 -17.31 -12.17
C GLU A 455 27.36 -16.70 -12.75
N GLY A 456 28.37 -17.53 -13.02
CA GLY A 456 29.64 -17.14 -13.63
C GLY A 456 30.72 -16.72 -12.63
N ALA A 457 31.97 -16.71 -13.12
CA ALA A 457 33.16 -16.35 -12.34
C ALA A 457 33.13 -14.94 -11.72
N PRO A 458 32.57 -13.88 -12.37
CA PRO A 458 32.46 -12.57 -11.74
C PRO A 458 31.59 -12.60 -10.47
N THR A 459 30.45 -13.30 -10.51
CA THR A 459 29.54 -13.41 -9.38
C THR A 459 30.19 -14.18 -8.22
N ARG A 460 30.91 -15.27 -8.51
CA ARG A 460 31.69 -15.99 -7.48
C ARG A 460 32.69 -15.08 -6.77
N ARG A 461 33.49 -14.31 -7.52
CA ARG A 461 34.49 -13.40 -6.93
C ARG A 461 33.85 -12.34 -6.05
N GLU A 462 32.71 -11.80 -6.49
CA GLU A 462 31.97 -10.81 -5.71
C GLU A 462 31.37 -11.42 -4.44
N THR A 463 30.84 -12.64 -4.51
CA THR A 463 30.39 -13.40 -3.32
C THR A 463 31.54 -13.59 -2.35
N GLU A 464 32.69 -14.12 -2.80
CA GLU A 464 33.89 -14.33 -1.96
C GLU A 464 34.35 -13.03 -1.28
N ARG A 465 34.32 -11.90 -2.00
CA ARG A 465 34.67 -10.57 -1.47
C ARG A 465 33.74 -10.12 -0.34
N LEU A 466 32.45 -10.44 -0.43
CA LEU A 466 31.42 -9.97 0.50
C LEU A 466 31.23 -10.86 1.73
N VAL A 467 31.64 -12.14 1.68
CA VAL A 467 31.48 -13.11 2.78
C VAL A 467 32.00 -12.57 4.11
N ALA A 468 33.21 -12.03 4.15
CA ALA A 468 33.79 -11.50 5.38
C ALA A 468 32.98 -10.32 5.95
N VAL A 469 32.46 -9.45 5.08
CA VAL A 469 31.69 -8.26 5.47
C VAL A 469 30.30 -8.65 5.96
N VAL A 470 29.65 -9.61 5.30
CA VAL A 470 28.34 -10.14 5.69
C VAL A 470 28.42 -10.86 7.03
N HIS A 471 29.44 -11.70 7.25
CA HIS A 471 29.65 -12.36 8.55
C HIS A 471 29.98 -11.37 9.66
N ALA A 472 30.78 -10.33 9.38
CA ALA A 472 31.10 -9.28 10.34
C ALA A 472 29.88 -8.44 10.77
N ALA A 473 28.85 -8.34 9.92
CA ALA A 473 27.61 -7.64 10.25
C ALA A 473 26.76 -8.38 11.31
N GLY A 474 27.03 -9.68 11.55
CA GLY A 474 26.33 -10.49 12.55
C GLY A 474 24.94 -10.95 12.13
N GLU A 475 24.32 -11.80 12.97
CA GLU A 475 22.99 -12.37 12.69
C GLU A 475 21.87 -11.32 12.70
N GLU A 476 22.02 -10.30 13.54
CA GLU A 476 21.04 -9.21 13.69
C GLU A 476 20.88 -8.36 12.41
N ALA A 477 21.89 -8.35 11.54
CA ALA A 477 21.84 -7.65 10.26
C ALA A 477 21.09 -8.42 9.17
N ARG A 478 20.81 -9.71 9.37
CA ARG A 478 20.25 -10.60 8.32
C ARG A 478 18.88 -10.15 7.85
N LEU A 479 17.94 -9.90 8.76
CA LEU A 479 16.58 -9.46 8.41
C LEU A 479 16.58 -8.12 7.67
N PRO A 480 17.23 -7.05 8.19
CA PRO A 480 17.34 -5.79 7.44
C PRO A 480 17.98 -5.93 6.05
N LEU A 481 19.04 -6.75 5.93
CA LEU A 481 19.68 -6.99 4.62
C LEU A 481 18.73 -7.69 3.65
N ILE A 482 17.95 -8.67 4.11
CA ILE A 482 16.92 -9.31 3.30
C ILE A 482 15.85 -8.31 2.85
N GLU A 483 15.37 -7.45 3.76
CA GLU A 483 14.33 -6.44 3.46
C GLU A 483 14.80 -5.44 2.39
N ILE A 484 16.06 -4.99 2.45
CA ILE A 484 16.63 -4.07 1.45
C ILE A 484 16.92 -4.81 0.15
N ALA A 485 17.51 -6.01 0.22
CA ALA A 485 17.81 -6.82 -0.95
C ALA A 485 16.55 -7.14 -1.78
N GLN A 486 15.39 -7.31 -1.13
CA GLN A 486 14.12 -7.48 -1.83
C GLN A 486 13.82 -6.31 -2.78
N ALA A 487 14.05 -5.07 -2.36
CA ALA A 487 13.76 -3.90 -3.18
C ALA A 487 14.61 -3.88 -4.45
N THR A 488 15.92 -4.11 -4.31
CA THR A 488 16.87 -4.14 -5.43
C THR A 488 16.67 -5.35 -6.33
N LEU A 489 16.42 -6.53 -5.78
CA LEU A 489 16.24 -7.77 -6.56
C LEU A 489 14.93 -7.82 -7.34
N ARG A 490 13.95 -6.96 -7.03
CA ARG A 490 12.75 -6.76 -7.87
C ARG A 490 13.06 -6.10 -9.21
N GLU A 491 14.26 -5.54 -9.40
CA GLU A 491 14.69 -4.98 -10.68
C GLU A 491 15.21 -6.03 -11.67
N LEU A 492 15.41 -7.29 -11.22
CA LEU A 492 15.83 -8.39 -12.11
C LEU A 492 14.80 -8.64 -13.22
N SER A 493 15.25 -9.20 -14.34
CA SER A 493 14.35 -9.81 -15.31
C SER A 493 13.78 -11.13 -14.77
N ARG A 494 12.69 -11.63 -15.36
CA ARG A 494 12.11 -12.94 -14.98
C ARG A 494 13.11 -14.08 -15.15
N ASP A 495 13.90 -14.07 -16.23
CA ASP A 495 14.90 -15.11 -16.50
C ASP A 495 16.06 -15.03 -15.50
N GLN A 496 16.50 -13.81 -15.17
CA GLN A 496 17.51 -13.58 -14.14
C GLN A 496 17.02 -14.05 -12.76
N PHE A 497 15.75 -13.80 -12.42
CA PHE A 497 15.16 -14.28 -11.18
C PHE A 497 15.08 -15.82 -11.15
N GLN A 498 14.73 -16.48 -12.26
CA GLN A 498 14.72 -17.95 -12.32
C GLN A 498 16.11 -18.55 -12.10
N SER A 499 17.14 -17.99 -12.73
CA SER A 499 18.53 -18.41 -12.51
C SER A 499 18.92 -18.23 -11.04
N PHE A 500 18.70 -17.03 -10.51
CA PHE A 500 19.01 -16.68 -9.13
C PHE A 500 18.32 -17.62 -8.13
N ARG A 501 17.01 -17.87 -8.30
CA ARG A 501 16.25 -18.79 -7.45
C ARG A 501 16.80 -20.21 -7.52
N ALA A 502 17.10 -20.71 -8.72
CA ALA A 502 17.64 -22.06 -8.87
C ALA A 502 19.02 -22.20 -8.22
N THR A 503 19.86 -21.16 -8.29
CA THR A 503 21.13 -21.10 -7.56
C THR A 503 20.91 -21.14 -6.05
N VAL A 504 20.00 -20.31 -5.51
CA VAL A 504 19.64 -20.34 -4.07
C VAL A 504 19.15 -21.72 -3.63
N ASP A 505 18.28 -22.37 -4.42
CA ASP A 505 17.75 -23.70 -4.12
C ASP A 505 18.85 -24.77 -4.06
N GLU A 506 19.88 -24.68 -4.90
CA GLU A 506 21.02 -25.59 -4.87
C GLU A 506 21.95 -25.31 -3.69
N LEU A 507 22.20 -24.04 -3.37
CA LEU A 507 23.02 -23.67 -2.21
C LEU A 507 22.44 -24.20 -0.90
N VAL A 508 21.12 -24.10 -0.73
CA VAL A 508 20.39 -24.62 0.46
C VAL A 508 20.36 -26.16 0.49
N ARG A 509 20.48 -26.84 -0.66
CA ARG A 509 20.48 -28.31 -0.70
C ARG A 509 21.86 -28.91 -0.54
N ALA A 510 22.92 -28.11 -0.58
CA ALA A 510 24.31 -28.58 -0.59
C ALA A 510 24.63 -29.47 0.62
N ASP A 511 24.10 -29.16 1.80
CA ASP A 511 24.38 -29.91 3.03
C ASP A 511 23.25 -30.88 3.45
N GLN A 512 22.19 -30.96 2.64
CA GLN A 512 20.97 -31.75 2.86
C GLN A 512 20.24 -31.48 4.18
N ARG A 513 20.49 -30.34 4.84
CA ARG A 513 19.89 -29.99 6.13
C ARG A 513 19.41 -28.54 6.10
N LEU A 514 18.09 -28.36 6.06
CA LEU A 514 17.51 -27.03 6.13
C LEU A 514 17.73 -26.41 7.52
N ASP A 515 18.55 -25.38 7.59
CA ASP A 515 18.76 -24.57 8.78
C ASP A 515 17.77 -23.38 8.86
N LEU A 516 17.75 -22.67 10.00
CA LEU A 516 16.86 -21.51 10.19
C LEU A 516 17.19 -20.37 9.22
N ARG A 517 18.47 -20.14 8.93
CA ARG A 517 18.97 -19.04 8.11
C ARG A 517 18.50 -19.21 6.67
N GLU A 518 18.65 -20.43 6.15
CA GLU A 518 18.19 -20.87 4.84
C GLU A 518 16.66 -20.80 4.74
N PHE A 519 15.95 -21.28 5.76
CA PHE A 519 14.48 -21.22 5.81
C PHE A 519 13.95 -19.78 5.79
N VAL A 520 14.54 -18.89 6.61
CA VAL A 520 14.19 -17.46 6.67
C VAL A 520 14.43 -16.80 5.31
N LEU A 521 15.59 -17.05 4.70
CA LEU A 521 15.94 -16.49 3.39
C LEU A 521 14.99 -16.99 2.29
N GLN A 522 14.71 -18.29 2.23
CA GLN A 522 13.75 -18.84 1.26
C GLN A 522 12.35 -18.25 1.46
N ARG A 523 11.86 -18.16 2.70
CA ARG A 523 10.49 -17.71 2.96
C ARG A 523 10.31 -16.20 2.83
N LEU A 524 11.24 -15.40 3.32
CA LEU A 524 11.15 -13.94 3.28
C LEU A 524 11.60 -13.37 1.94
N LEU A 525 12.79 -13.75 1.46
CA LEU A 525 13.35 -13.17 0.24
C LEU A 525 12.75 -13.82 -1.02
N ILE A 526 12.93 -15.14 -1.17
CA ILE A 526 12.47 -15.84 -2.38
C ILE A 526 10.95 -15.79 -2.47
N GLY A 527 10.23 -16.02 -1.36
CA GLY A 527 8.77 -15.88 -1.32
C GLY A 527 8.28 -14.50 -1.75
N ALA A 528 8.89 -13.40 -1.29
CA ALA A 528 8.51 -12.06 -1.70
C ALA A 528 8.81 -11.77 -3.19
N LEU A 529 9.95 -12.26 -3.70
CA LEU A 529 10.31 -12.11 -5.11
C LEU A 529 9.44 -12.96 -6.03
N GLU A 530 9.08 -14.19 -5.63
CA GLU A 530 8.15 -15.04 -6.38
C GLU A 530 6.79 -14.38 -6.54
N LYS A 531 6.25 -13.77 -5.48
CA LYS A 531 4.99 -13.01 -5.58
C LYS A 531 5.10 -11.83 -6.54
N HIS A 532 6.26 -11.19 -6.64
CA HIS A 532 6.51 -10.10 -7.57
C HIS A 532 6.57 -10.59 -9.03
N PHE A 533 7.39 -11.61 -9.31
CA PHE A 533 7.64 -12.09 -10.68
C PHE A 533 6.52 -13.01 -11.22
N TYR A 534 5.91 -13.78 -10.32
CA TYR A 534 4.81 -14.72 -10.58
C TYR A 534 3.64 -14.44 -9.64
N PRO A 535 2.91 -13.33 -9.83
CA PRO A 535 1.77 -12.98 -8.98
C PRO A 535 0.81 -14.16 -8.88
N PRO A 536 0.60 -14.74 -7.68
CA PRO A 536 -0.21 -15.95 -7.56
C PRO A 536 -1.65 -15.65 -7.97
N LYS A 537 -2.32 -16.64 -8.58
CA LYS A 537 -3.79 -16.60 -8.66
C LYS A 537 -4.31 -16.50 -7.23
N ARG A 538 -4.99 -15.39 -6.92
CA ARG A 538 -5.46 -15.06 -5.55
C ARG A 538 -5.93 -16.31 -4.82
N LEU A 539 -5.18 -16.69 -3.78
CA LEU A 539 -5.60 -17.78 -2.90
C LEU A 539 -6.88 -17.35 -2.22
N ALA A 540 -7.99 -18.02 -2.54
CA ALA A 540 -9.25 -17.77 -1.88
C ALA A 540 -9.09 -18.13 -0.40
N THR A 541 -9.62 -17.29 0.50
CA THR A 541 -9.76 -17.67 1.90
C THR A 541 -10.57 -18.95 1.99
N GLN A 542 -9.99 -20.01 2.54
CA GLN A 542 -10.66 -21.31 2.69
C GLN A 542 -11.11 -21.52 4.14
N TYR A 543 -10.36 -20.98 5.10
CA TYR A 543 -10.61 -21.21 6.52
C TYR A 543 -11.13 -19.95 7.22
N HIS A 544 -12.35 -20.04 7.72
CA HIS A 544 -13.02 -19.00 8.53
C HIS A 544 -13.02 -19.30 10.03
N SER A 545 -12.40 -20.42 10.44
CA SER A 545 -12.23 -20.81 11.84
C SER A 545 -10.88 -21.53 12.01
N LEU A 546 -10.24 -21.32 13.16
CA LEU A 546 -9.01 -22.02 13.53
C LEU A 546 -9.25 -23.51 13.83
N ARG A 547 -10.51 -23.93 14.08
CA ARG A 547 -10.86 -25.34 14.31
C ARG A 547 -10.50 -26.26 13.13
N GLY A 548 -10.46 -25.73 11.90
CA GLY A 548 -10.08 -26.50 10.71
C GLY A 548 -8.56 -26.61 10.50
N VAL A 549 -7.75 -25.95 11.33
CA VAL A 549 -6.28 -25.87 11.21
C VAL A 549 -5.60 -25.96 12.59
N VAL A 550 -6.18 -26.72 13.51
CA VAL A 550 -5.68 -26.85 14.90
C VAL A 550 -4.30 -27.51 14.92
N ALA A 551 -4.10 -28.56 14.11
CA ALA A 551 -2.82 -29.27 14.04
C ALA A 551 -1.68 -28.35 13.57
N GLU A 552 -1.94 -27.54 12.54
CA GLU A 552 -0.97 -26.59 12.01
C GLU A 552 -0.70 -25.44 12.98
N THR A 553 -1.74 -25.01 13.70
CA THR A 553 -1.61 -24.01 14.77
C THR A 553 -0.76 -24.53 15.94
N ALA A 554 -1.03 -25.77 16.37
CA ALA A 554 -0.28 -26.44 17.43
C ALA A 554 1.19 -26.62 17.05
N LEU A 555 1.46 -27.06 15.82
CA LEU A 555 2.82 -27.23 15.29
C LEU A 555 3.59 -25.91 15.30
N LEU A 556 2.98 -24.84 14.79
CA LEU A 556 3.63 -23.54 14.70
C LEU A 556 3.95 -22.95 16.08
N LEU A 557 3.01 -22.99 17.02
CA LEU A 557 3.22 -22.47 18.37
C LEU A 557 4.16 -23.35 19.20
N SER A 558 4.11 -24.68 19.02
CA SER A 558 5.07 -25.59 19.66
C SER A 558 6.50 -25.32 19.16
N ALA A 559 6.67 -25.16 17.85
CA ALA A 559 7.98 -24.85 17.27
C ALA A 559 8.56 -23.55 17.83
N LEU A 560 7.78 -22.46 17.88
CA LEU A 560 8.22 -21.19 18.48
C LEU A 560 8.59 -21.36 19.96
N SER A 561 7.77 -22.11 20.70
CA SER A 561 8.00 -22.36 22.13
C SER A 561 9.30 -23.13 22.40
N TYR A 562 9.82 -23.89 21.42
CA TYR A 562 11.11 -24.58 21.55
C TYR A 562 12.33 -23.73 21.19
N VAL A 563 12.19 -22.63 20.44
CA VAL A 563 13.36 -21.87 19.97
C VAL A 563 14.06 -21.11 21.11
N GLY A 564 13.30 -20.51 22.03
CA GLY A 564 13.85 -19.84 23.22
C GLY A 564 13.94 -20.70 24.48
N ALA A 565 13.32 -21.87 24.49
CA ALA A 565 13.26 -22.69 25.69
C ALA A 565 14.54 -23.49 25.91
N SER A 566 15.10 -23.39 27.12
CA SER A 566 16.25 -24.21 27.54
C SER A 566 15.85 -25.63 27.97
N ASP A 567 14.56 -25.83 28.30
CA ASP A 567 14.02 -27.11 28.74
C ASP A 567 12.56 -27.30 28.30
N GLN A 568 12.06 -28.53 28.41
CA GLN A 568 10.68 -28.88 27.99
C GLN A 568 9.61 -28.19 28.84
N GLN A 569 9.92 -27.81 30.09
CA GLN A 569 8.96 -27.14 30.99
C GLN A 569 8.78 -25.67 30.59
N GLN A 570 9.85 -24.98 30.20
CA GLN A 570 9.84 -23.63 29.64
C GLN A 570 9.05 -23.62 28.32
N ALA A 571 9.29 -24.57 27.43
CA ALA A 571 8.53 -24.69 26.17
C ALA A 571 7.03 -24.88 26.44
N ARG A 572 6.67 -25.66 27.47
CA ARG A 572 5.26 -25.85 27.86
C ARG A 572 4.62 -24.58 28.38
N ARG A 573 5.33 -23.82 29.22
CA ARG A 573 4.86 -22.52 29.73
C ARG A 573 4.65 -21.50 28.60
N ALA A 574 5.58 -21.46 27.64
CA ALA A 574 5.47 -20.58 26.48
C ALA A 574 4.24 -20.92 25.62
N LEU A 575 4.01 -22.21 25.37
CA LEU A 575 2.81 -22.66 24.66
C LEU A 575 1.53 -22.33 25.45
N ASP A 576 1.52 -22.56 26.76
CA ASP A 576 0.36 -22.28 27.60
C ASP A 576 -0.05 -20.81 27.57
N GLN A 577 0.93 -19.90 27.61
CA GLN A 577 0.69 -18.47 27.46
C GLN A 577 0.17 -18.13 26.06
N ALA A 578 0.81 -18.65 25.01
CA ALA A 578 0.39 -18.43 23.62
C ALA A 578 -1.01 -18.99 23.30
N ALA A 579 -1.39 -20.10 23.93
CA ALA A 579 -2.66 -20.79 23.72
C ALA A 579 -3.82 -20.21 24.55
N ALA A 580 -3.55 -19.42 25.61
CA ALA A 580 -4.60 -18.88 26.48
C ALA A 580 -5.73 -18.13 25.73
N PRO A 581 -5.45 -17.22 24.78
CA PRO A 581 -6.50 -16.53 24.00
C PRO A 581 -7.29 -17.47 23.05
N LEU A 582 -6.71 -18.64 22.72
CA LEU A 582 -7.32 -19.65 21.87
C LEU A 582 -8.22 -20.61 22.69
N ARG A 583 -7.82 -20.94 23.93
CA ARG A 583 -8.60 -21.76 24.87
C ARG A 583 -9.93 -21.12 25.24
N GLU A 584 -9.96 -19.81 25.45
CA GLU A 584 -11.21 -19.06 25.69
C GLU A 584 -12.26 -19.25 24.58
N ARG A 585 -11.83 -19.70 23.39
CA ARG A 585 -12.68 -19.96 22.22
C ARG A 585 -12.89 -21.46 21.96
N GLY A 586 -12.51 -22.31 22.92
CA GLY A 586 -12.64 -23.76 22.84
C GLY A 586 -11.65 -24.42 21.88
N ILE A 587 -10.44 -23.85 21.73
CA ILE A 587 -9.33 -24.47 21.01
C ILE A 587 -8.22 -24.74 22.03
N ASP A 588 -8.06 -26.01 22.38
CA ASP A 588 -6.97 -26.42 23.25
C ASP A 588 -5.82 -26.97 22.42
N LEU A 589 -4.60 -26.64 22.83
CA LEU A 589 -3.38 -26.98 22.11
C LEU A 589 -2.45 -27.71 23.07
N GLU A 590 -1.91 -28.83 22.61
CA GLU A 590 -0.91 -29.60 23.32
C GLU A 590 0.46 -29.39 22.69
N LEU A 591 1.50 -29.42 23.54
CA LEU A 591 2.88 -29.30 23.09
C LEU A 591 3.26 -30.54 22.29
N LEU A 592 3.52 -30.36 21.00
CA LEU A 592 3.99 -31.44 20.14
C LEU A 592 5.46 -31.76 20.45
N PRO A 593 5.91 -33.01 20.25
CA PRO A 593 7.31 -33.34 20.48
C PRO A 593 8.23 -32.65 19.46
N GLN A 594 9.49 -32.40 19.86
CA GLN A 594 10.44 -31.57 19.13
C GLN A 594 10.78 -32.12 17.73
N ASP A 595 10.76 -33.43 17.57
CA ASP A 595 10.98 -34.13 16.30
C ASP A 595 9.89 -33.88 15.26
N ALA A 596 8.67 -33.55 15.70
CA ALA A 596 7.57 -33.14 14.85
C ALA A 596 7.74 -31.69 14.34
N CYS A 597 8.45 -30.83 15.10
CA CYS A 597 8.62 -29.39 14.86
C CYS A 597 9.75 -29.06 13.87
N ARG A 598 9.87 -29.82 12.77
CA ARG A 598 10.88 -29.58 11.72
C ARG A 598 10.49 -28.39 10.84
N LEU A 599 11.48 -27.61 10.39
CA LEU A 599 11.27 -26.44 9.52
C LEU A 599 10.51 -26.77 8.22
N THR A 600 10.68 -27.99 7.69
CA THR A 600 9.92 -28.49 6.53
C THR A 600 8.42 -28.62 6.82
N HIS A 601 8.05 -29.16 7.99
CA HIS A 601 6.66 -29.27 8.42
C HIS A 601 6.07 -27.90 8.75
N ILE A 602 6.86 -27.01 9.35
CA ILE A 602 6.46 -25.61 9.62
C ILE A 602 6.13 -24.89 8.32
N GLY A 603 6.95 -25.06 7.27
CA GLY A 603 6.67 -24.51 5.95
C GLY A 603 5.31 -24.96 5.39
N GLN A 604 5.03 -26.26 5.43
CA GLN A 604 3.75 -26.81 4.96
C GLN A 604 2.55 -26.31 5.78
N ALA A 605 2.72 -26.20 7.10
CA ALA A 605 1.71 -25.63 7.98
C ALA A 605 1.44 -24.16 7.64
N LEU A 606 2.49 -23.36 7.41
CA LEU A 606 2.37 -21.96 7.02
C LEU A 606 1.61 -21.79 5.70
N ASP A 607 1.83 -22.66 4.71
CA ASP A 607 1.10 -22.61 3.43
C ASP A 607 -0.41 -22.81 3.62
N LYS A 608 -0.81 -23.71 4.53
CA LYS A 608 -2.22 -23.93 4.87
C LYS A 608 -2.79 -22.80 5.73
N LEU A 609 -2.02 -22.31 6.70
CA LEU A 609 -2.41 -21.18 7.56
C LEU A 609 -2.52 -19.86 6.79
N ALA A 610 -1.78 -19.69 5.70
CA ALA A 610 -1.90 -18.56 4.79
C ALA A 610 -3.30 -18.45 4.13
N LEU A 611 -4.08 -19.55 4.12
CA LEU A 611 -5.46 -19.59 3.60
C LEU A 611 -6.51 -19.15 4.64
N LEU A 612 -6.10 -18.80 5.86
CA LEU A 612 -6.98 -18.27 6.90
C LEU A 612 -7.52 -16.89 6.55
N ALA A 613 -8.71 -16.59 7.06
CA ALA A 613 -9.24 -15.23 7.07
C ALA A 613 -8.30 -14.28 7.84
N ALA A 614 -8.12 -13.06 7.34
CA ALA A 614 -7.21 -12.06 7.93
C ALA A 614 -7.33 -11.85 9.46
N PRO A 615 -8.53 -11.87 10.09
CA PRO A 615 -8.62 -11.75 11.55
C PRO A 615 -8.00 -12.93 12.30
N LEU A 616 -8.04 -14.13 11.72
CA LEU A 616 -7.46 -15.33 12.34
C LEU A 616 -5.94 -15.35 12.18
N LYS A 617 -5.42 -14.92 11.02
CA LYS A 617 -3.99 -14.72 10.78
C LYS A 617 -3.38 -13.79 11.85
N LYS A 618 -4.03 -12.65 12.12
CA LYS A 618 -3.59 -11.70 13.15
C LYS A 618 -3.60 -12.28 14.56
N ARG A 619 -4.65 -13.02 14.92
CA ARG A 619 -4.71 -13.72 16.22
C ARG A 619 -3.60 -14.74 16.36
N LEU A 620 -3.31 -15.49 15.30
CA LEU A 620 -2.23 -16.46 15.32
C LEU A 620 -0.87 -15.79 15.50
N VAL A 621 -0.61 -14.69 14.79
CA VAL A 621 0.61 -13.88 14.98
C VAL A 621 0.67 -13.28 16.38
N SER A 622 -0.47 -12.94 16.98
CA SER A 622 -0.54 -12.46 18.36
C SER A 622 -0.15 -13.55 19.36
N SER A 623 -0.69 -14.76 19.21
CA SER A 623 -0.30 -15.93 19.99
C SER A 623 1.18 -16.27 19.78
N ALA A 624 1.69 -16.17 18.55
CA ALA A 624 3.10 -16.38 18.24
C ALA A 624 4.01 -15.36 18.95
N ALA A 625 3.60 -14.08 19.02
CA ALA A 625 4.32 -13.07 19.78
C ALA A 625 4.35 -13.38 21.28
N MET A 626 3.25 -13.88 21.84
CA MET A 626 3.19 -14.31 23.24
C MET A 626 4.13 -15.49 23.52
N ALA A 627 4.24 -16.46 22.60
CA ALA A 627 5.16 -17.59 22.75
C ALA A 627 6.61 -17.11 22.90
N VAL A 628 7.01 -16.16 22.06
CA VAL A 628 8.37 -15.60 22.01
C VAL A 628 8.66 -14.61 23.14
N ALA A 629 7.63 -14.01 23.75
CA ALA A 629 7.80 -13.02 24.81
C ALA A 629 7.73 -13.61 26.24
N THR A 630 7.71 -14.93 26.37
CA THR A 630 7.37 -15.64 27.62
C THR A 630 8.29 -15.28 28.79
N ASP A 631 9.58 -15.15 28.52
CA ASP A 631 10.63 -14.80 29.48
C ASP A 631 10.99 -13.30 29.45
N GLY A 632 10.24 -12.52 28.66
CA GLY A 632 10.47 -11.10 28.43
C GLY A 632 11.73 -10.81 27.63
N LEU A 633 12.37 -11.79 26.99
CA LEU A 633 13.67 -11.68 26.34
C LEU A 633 13.67 -12.42 24.99
N VAL A 634 13.78 -11.70 23.87
CA VAL A 634 13.73 -12.30 22.53
C VAL A 634 15.14 -12.48 21.94
N THR A 635 15.48 -13.71 21.61
CA THR A 635 16.73 -14.05 20.91
C THR A 635 16.64 -13.72 19.41
N PRO A 636 17.77 -13.53 18.70
CA PRO A 636 17.77 -13.32 17.25
C PRO A 636 17.03 -14.41 16.46
N SER A 637 17.23 -15.69 16.83
CA SER A 637 16.56 -16.84 16.22
C SER A 637 15.04 -16.81 16.39
N GLU A 638 14.56 -16.42 17.58
CA GLU A 638 13.12 -16.26 17.82
C GLU A 638 12.53 -15.11 17.02
N ALA A 639 13.23 -13.97 16.95
CA ALA A 639 12.82 -12.83 16.14
C ALA A 639 12.72 -13.22 14.66
N GLU A 640 13.71 -13.94 14.12
CA GLU A 640 13.71 -14.42 12.74
C GLU A 640 12.57 -15.36 12.41
N LEU A 641 12.34 -16.39 13.25
CA LEU A 641 11.25 -17.34 13.03
C LEU A 641 9.90 -16.64 13.15
N PHE A 642 9.72 -15.78 14.15
CA PHE A 642 8.50 -15.00 14.32
C PHE A 642 8.22 -14.08 13.13
N ARG A 643 9.23 -13.36 12.63
CA ARG A 643 9.05 -12.49 11.46
C ARG A 643 8.79 -13.27 10.19
N THR A 644 9.40 -14.45 10.03
CA THR A 644 9.10 -15.37 8.94
C THR A 644 7.65 -15.84 8.97
N ILE A 645 7.14 -16.20 10.14
CA ILE A 645 5.74 -16.58 10.34
C ILE A 645 4.80 -15.41 10.02
N ALA A 646 5.09 -14.22 10.54
CA ALA A 646 4.27 -13.04 10.31
C ALA A 646 4.20 -12.68 8.82
N ALA A 647 5.33 -12.70 8.13
CA ALA A 647 5.41 -12.44 6.69
C ALA A 647 4.68 -13.51 5.86
N ALA A 648 4.84 -14.79 6.19
CA ALA A 648 4.13 -15.89 5.53
C ALA A 648 2.61 -15.79 5.70
N LEU A 649 2.16 -15.27 6.84
CA LEU A 649 0.74 -15.00 7.11
C LEU A 649 0.26 -13.66 6.54
N GLU A 650 1.12 -12.86 5.92
CA GLU A 650 0.84 -11.51 5.39
C GLU A 650 0.34 -10.55 6.48
N VAL A 651 0.89 -10.68 7.69
CA VAL A 651 0.63 -9.78 8.80
C VAL A 651 1.85 -8.87 8.97
N PRO A 652 1.71 -7.55 8.72
CA PRO A 652 2.81 -6.62 8.85
C PRO A 652 3.19 -6.47 10.33
N VAL A 653 4.34 -7.02 10.67
CA VAL A 653 4.98 -6.84 11.96
C VAL A 653 6.21 -5.97 11.69
N PRO A 654 6.56 -4.99 12.52
CA PRO A 654 7.81 -4.24 12.37
C PRO A 654 9.02 -5.03 12.91
N PRO A 655 10.26 -4.71 12.51
CA PRO A 655 11.45 -5.41 13.01
C PRO A 655 11.51 -5.37 14.55
N ILE A 656 11.69 -6.53 15.19
CA ILE A 656 11.97 -6.59 16.62
C ILE A 656 13.43 -6.17 16.76
N THR A 657 13.65 -4.93 17.17
CA THR A 657 14.98 -4.32 17.25
C THR A 657 15.30 -3.99 18.71
N ILE A 658 16.59 -4.12 19.07
CA ILE A 658 17.12 -3.83 20.39
C ILE A 658 16.84 -2.37 20.76
N GLY A 659 16.20 -2.16 21.91
CA GLY A 659 16.03 -0.84 22.51
C GLY A 659 15.53 -1.01 23.93
N ALA A 660 16.31 -0.52 24.89
CA ALA A 660 15.98 -0.54 26.31
C ALA A 660 14.53 -0.09 26.52
N ILE A 661 13.71 -0.98 27.07
CA ILE A 661 12.50 -0.54 27.78
C ILE A 661 13.06 0.22 28.98
N GLU A 662 13.27 1.52 28.83
CA GLU A 662 13.28 2.39 30.01
C GLU A 662 11.90 2.22 30.62
N ALA A 663 11.86 1.41 31.69
CA ALA A 663 10.72 1.34 32.57
C ALA A 663 10.46 2.76 33.05
N GLY A 664 9.46 3.41 32.46
CA GLY A 664 8.88 4.62 33.02
C GLY A 664 8.45 4.26 34.44
N THR A 665 9.22 4.73 35.41
CA THR A 665 8.81 4.73 36.80
C THR A 665 7.51 5.53 36.86
N PRO A 666 6.43 4.99 37.45
CA PRO A 666 5.22 5.76 37.63
C PRO A 666 5.53 6.87 38.64
N THR A 667 5.49 8.12 38.18
CA THR A 667 5.32 9.30 39.05
C THR A 667 4.00 9.96 38.71
#